data_AF-A0A9D5TRY5-F1
#
_entry.id   AF-A0A9D5TRY5-F1
#
_cell.length_a   1.000
_cell.length_b   1.000
_cell.length_c   1.000
_cell.angle_alpha   90.00
_cell.angle_beta   90.00
_cell.angle_gamma   90.00
#
_symmetry.space_group_name_H-M   'P 1'
#
loop_
_entity.id
_entity.type
_entity.pdbx_description
1 polymer ?
#
loop_
_entity_poly.entity_id
_entity_poly.type
_entity_poly.pdbx_seq_one_letter_code
_entity_poly.pdbx_strand_id
1 'polypeptide(L)'
;MIYKSAIKKLICTVLIFGISVNMNVFASEKVQLEELQAAINAMDLKKAEELIMTDNSDIIENTVDVDVTVDENNILTETSTLLVGASDGGRYDWLFNEDMKTLNDDYLAIIDDVYDIPIFRCGLPGNATERLKFPEDRTADTYLEDINLEMYRPDVNYSSAPHGTGSGTEGKGAAAFLQALKVNPDCKFFVIVDIECSRPEDTANVVRFCRDPNGSSEWAKLRASWGIENPINLIGIEMGNEKYFFSTPTPELAKSATDWYIETFKKHYEAVKAVDPNIELLPTINSNSTRGGFYEWNRPVLAALYEYVNIISFHLYYSGYELAYTYQWIQDTLDLIEEVSGGKKIKFAFTEHGTWETRTYTKRQGLQGILPTAQFYNRMIKKDYMHSTNAFCYTHTGWAFVRKQDDGTLQPTGMNYMHAVYEKNLGDRVYDTLVESDSPLTDEMSTAQRFTVLATAKGDNQLKIFICNREPYTDFNVNFKFNNNYTLVEETVFTAPNIYSLVYSENTKDVFTTTVTPKNEPNFSSYKMPSKSLVVLTLETKSKLPRLGEAADSEEVTYDGEKKFIDLEGYWAENEIYNLSDAGIVNGVSADAFSPDTKVTRGDFALLLYRTIKKDKKVSNFEILDVGFDSPYYEAVNYLVNMGVIRLDNNKFNLNAPISVIDAASMIYRADKTADKKAIDMSQRYDASDLTDWQKDVLNYQINGGVLRYFYETKVLEPSKLLTRGEAASIIFRVFNNIEKY
;
A
#
# COMPACT_ATOMS: atom_id res chain seq x y z
N MET A 1 15.01 15.97 -32.55
CA MET A 1 14.74 16.91 -33.67
C MET A 1 13.70 17.99 -33.33
N ILE A 2 12.75 17.74 -32.42
CA ILE A 2 11.70 18.70 -32.07
C ILE A 2 12.22 19.85 -31.18
N TYR A 3 13.18 19.58 -30.27
CA TYR A 3 13.95 20.64 -29.59
C TYR A 3 14.73 21.53 -30.59
N LYS A 4 15.34 20.93 -31.63
CA LYS A 4 15.97 21.66 -32.74
C LYS A 4 14.99 22.55 -33.50
N SER A 5 13.73 22.13 -33.67
CA SER A 5 12.69 22.91 -34.38
C SER A 5 12.11 24.03 -33.52
N ALA A 6 11.90 23.80 -32.23
CA ALA A 6 11.42 24.80 -31.28
C ALA A 6 12.49 25.85 -30.96
N ILE A 7 13.74 25.43 -30.78
CA ILE A 7 14.90 26.33 -30.60
C ILE A 7 15.17 27.09 -31.91
N LYS A 8 15.11 26.46 -33.09
CA LYS A 8 15.17 27.19 -34.38
C LYS A 8 14.02 28.19 -34.54
N LYS A 9 12.79 27.83 -34.18
CA LYS A 9 11.64 28.76 -34.24
C LYS A 9 11.82 29.93 -33.27
N LEU A 10 12.29 29.69 -32.05
CA LEU A 10 12.55 30.73 -31.05
C LEU A 10 13.71 31.65 -31.47
N ILE A 11 14.81 31.08 -31.99
CA ILE A 11 15.95 31.82 -32.56
C ILE A 11 15.50 32.63 -33.79
N CYS A 12 14.67 32.06 -34.67
CA CYS A 12 14.08 32.79 -35.79
C CYS A 12 13.13 33.92 -35.34
N THR A 13 12.36 33.76 -34.26
CA THR A 13 11.49 34.81 -33.73
C THR A 13 12.29 35.96 -33.12
N VAL A 14 13.39 35.67 -32.42
CA VAL A 14 14.34 36.68 -31.91
C VAL A 14 15.01 37.44 -33.06
N LEU A 15 15.44 36.73 -34.10
CA LEU A 15 16.10 37.31 -35.29
C LEU A 15 15.17 38.14 -36.18
N ILE A 16 13.87 37.82 -36.25
CA ILE A 16 12.91 38.49 -37.14
C ILE A 16 12.25 39.71 -36.48
N PHE A 17 11.98 39.66 -35.17
CA PHE A 17 11.16 40.68 -34.51
C PHE A 17 11.92 41.56 -33.51
N GLY A 18 13.21 41.31 -33.27
CA GLY A 18 14.02 42.14 -32.36
C GLY A 18 13.51 42.15 -30.91
N ILE A 19 12.75 41.12 -30.52
CA ILE A 19 12.16 41.02 -29.18
C ILE A 19 13.23 40.48 -28.23
N SER A 20 13.52 41.25 -27.19
CA SER A 20 14.32 40.81 -26.05
C SER A 20 13.57 39.72 -25.28
N VAL A 21 14.01 38.47 -25.44
CA VAL A 21 13.47 37.34 -24.66
C VAL A 21 14.16 37.30 -23.31
N ASN A 22 13.38 37.23 -22.23
CA ASN A 22 13.89 37.08 -20.88
C ASN A 22 14.47 35.65 -20.73
N MET A 23 15.81 35.53 -20.81
CA MET A 23 16.52 34.25 -20.84
C MET A 23 16.48 33.48 -19.50
N ASN A 24 15.96 34.10 -18.43
CA ASN A 24 15.77 33.47 -17.11
C ASN A 24 14.81 32.27 -17.12
N VAL A 25 14.04 32.07 -18.20
CA VAL A 25 13.13 30.92 -18.36
C VAL A 25 13.86 29.65 -18.83
N PHE A 26 15.06 29.79 -19.40
CA PHE A 26 15.83 28.69 -20.00
C PHE A 26 17.18 28.44 -19.33
N ALA A 27 17.64 29.38 -18.51
CA ALA A 27 18.87 29.25 -17.74
C ALA A 27 18.53 28.81 -16.31
N SER A 28 19.19 27.75 -15.83
CA SER A 28 19.53 27.71 -14.40
C SER A 28 20.46 28.89 -14.10
N GLU A 29 20.57 29.32 -12.84
CA GLU A 29 21.36 30.51 -12.41
C GLU A 29 22.84 30.55 -12.88
N LYS A 30 23.34 29.51 -13.56
CA LYS A 30 24.75 29.37 -13.96
C LYS A 30 24.98 28.93 -15.41
N VAL A 31 24.06 29.16 -16.35
CA VAL A 31 24.46 29.20 -17.78
C VAL A 31 25.42 30.39 -17.95
N GLN A 32 26.54 30.24 -18.67
CA GLN A 32 27.37 31.37 -19.09
C GLN A 32 26.57 32.24 -20.08
N LEU A 33 25.66 33.04 -19.53
CA LEU A 33 24.68 33.85 -20.26
C LEU A 33 25.36 34.77 -21.26
N GLU A 34 26.56 35.26 -20.95
CA GLU A 34 27.35 36.08 -21.87
C GLU A 34 27.88 35.29 -23.06
N GLU A 35 28.33 34.03 -22.88
CA GLU A 35 28.80 33.18 -23.98
C GLU A 35 27.65 32.64 -24.83
N LEU A 36 26.53 32.27 -24.22
CA LEU A 36 25.32 31.87 -24.94
C LEU A 36 24.76 33.05 -25.74
N GLN A 37 24.72 34.25 -25.13
CA GLN A 37 24.31 35.47 -25.80
C GLN A 37 25.29 35.85 -26.93
N ALA A 38 26.60 35.67 -26.73
CA ALA A 38 27.60 35.90 -27.76
C ALA A 38 27.48 34.91 -28.93
N ALA A 39 27.24 33.61 -28.66
CA ALA A 39 27.02 32.59 -29.68
C ALA A 39 25.73 32.85 -30.48
N ILE A 40 24.64 33.26 -29.81
CA ILE A 40 23.38 33.65 -30.46
C ILE A 40 23.59 34.92 -31.31
N ASN A 41 24.27 35.93 -30.77
CA ASN A 41 24.58 37.18 -31.51
C ASN A 41 25.50 36.94 -32.71
N ALA A 42 26.42 35.97 -32.62
CA ALA A 42 27.31 35.57 -33.70
C ALA A 42 26.67 34.57 -34.69
N MET A 43 25.42 34.16 -34.47
CA MET A 43 24.71 33.11 -35.23
C MET A 43 25.43 31.75 -35.25
N ASP A 44 26.27 31.46 -34.25
CA ASP A 44 26.93 30.18 -34.08
C ASP A 44 25.96 29.18 -33.42
N LEU A 45 25.03 28.66 -34.22
CA LEU A 45 23.96 27.76 -33.78
C LEU A 45 24.49 26.44 -33.21
N LYS A 46 25.67 26.00 -33.65
CA LYS A 46 26.30 24.78 -33.15
C LYS A 46 26.86 25.01 -31.75
N LYS A 47 27.56 26.13 -31.53
CA LYS A 47 28.05 26.53 -30.21
C LYS A 47 26.92 26.87 -29.24
N ALA A 48 25.83 27.47 -29.70
CA ALA A 48 24.65 27.72 -28.86
C ALA A 48 23.93 26.42 -28.46
N GLU A 49 23.78 25.46 -29.39
CA GLU A 49 23.29 24.11 -29.08
C GLU A 49 24.22 23.37 -28.12
N GLU A 50 25.53 23.46 -28.32
CA GLU A 50 26.54 22.92 -27.42
C GLU A 50 26.38 23.56 -26.04
N LEU A 51 26.42 24.88 -25.87
CA LEU A 51 26.30 25.57 -24.56
C LEU A 51 24.97 25.31 -23.82
N ILE A 52 23.85 25.12 -24.53
CA ILE A 52 22.57 24.72 -23.93
C ILE A 52 22.59 23.26 -23.45
N MET A 53 23.36 22.41 -24.14
CA MET A 53 23.55 20.99 -23.83
C MET A 53 24.79 20.73 -22.95
N THR A 54 25.64 21.73 -22.75
CA THR A 54 26.88 21.60 -21.97
C THR A 54 26.48 21.72 -20.52
N ASP A 55 26.50 20.57 -19.88
CA ASP A 55 26.32 20.36 -18.47
C ASP A 55 27.31 21.25 -17.69
N ASN A 56 26.80 22.17 -16.85
CA ASN A 56 27.65 22.94 -15.93
C ASN A 56 27.93 22.10 -14.69
N SER A 57 28.54 20.94 -14.90
CA SER A 57 28.91 19.95 -13.89
C SER A 57 29.97 20.44 -12.89
N ASP A 58 30.58 21.61 -13.11
CA ASP A 58 31.75 22.06 -12.35
C ASP A 58 31.42 22.84 -11.06
N ILE A 59 30.14 23.01 -10.65
CA ILE A 59 29.82 23.94 -9.54
C ILE A 59 28.72 23.49 -8.55
N ILE A 60 28.50 22.20 -8.32
CA ILE A 60 27.61 21.73 -7.24
C ILE A 60 28.25 20.49 -6.60
N GLU A 61 28.22 20.36 -5.27
CA GLU A 61 28.84 19.29 -4.48
C GLU A 61 28.89 17.95 -5.23
N ASN A 62 30.11 17.53 -5.59
CA ASN A 62 30.32 16.40 -6.51
C ASN A 62 29.72 15.09 -5.98
N THR A 63 29.44 14.99 -4.68
CA THR A 63 28.76 13.86 -4.06
C THR A 63 28.21 14.27 -2.70
N VAL A 64 27.04 13.77 -2.32
CA VAL A 64 26.49 13.89 -0.95
C VAL A 64 26.67 12.57 -0.22
N ASP A 65 27.24 12.60 0.98
CA ASP A 65 27.33 11.43 1.84
C ASP A 65 26.02 11.24 2.62
N VAL A 66 25.53 10.01 2.68
CA VAL A 66 24.30 9.63 3.39
C VAL A 66 24.48 8.29 4.08
N ASP A 67 24.11 8.23 5.35
CA ASP A 67 24.05 7.00 6.12
C ASP A 67 22.62 6.44 6.07
N VAL A 68 22.50 5.16 5.79
CA VAL A 68 21.22 4.45 5.72
C VAL A 68 21.28 3.24 6.65
N THR A 69 20.48 3.27 7.70
CA THR A 69 20.26 2.10 8.56
C THR A 69 19.03 1.35 8.07
N VAL A 70 19.15 0.05 7.83
CA VAL A 70 18.01 -0.84 7.58
C VAL A 70 17.83 -1.68 8.83
N ASP A 71 16.68 -1.56 9.50
CA ASP A 71 16.37 -2.36 10.70
C ASP A 71 15.51 -3.57 10.31
N GLU A 72 16.15 -4.70 10.00
CA GLU A 72 15.46 -5.92 9.58
C GLU A 72 14.59 -6.55 10.70
N ASN A 73 14.74 -6.11 11.94
CA ASN A 73 13.88 -6.54 13.05
C ASN A 73 12.61 -5.69 13.18
N ASN A 74 12.57 -4.51 12.55
CA ASN A 74 11.42 -3.63 12.56
C ASN A 74 10.68 -3.70 11.22
N ILE A 75 9.64 -4.54 11.18
CA ILE A 75 8.82 -4.75 9.99
C ILE A 75 7.62 -3.81 10.04
N LEU A 76 7.57 -2.88 9.08
CA LEU A 76 6.52 -1.86 9.05
C LEU A 76 5.18 -2.42 8.56
N THR A 77 5.22 -3.20 7.49
CA THR A 77 4.03 -3.78 6.85
C THR A 77 4.43 -4.91 5.92
N GLU A 78 3.50 -5.82 5.62
CA GLU A 78 3.58 -6.62 4.40
C GLU A 78 3.47 -5.68 3.19
N THR A 79 4.23 -5.96 2.14
CA THR A 79 4.09 -5.23 0.88
C THR A 79 2.88 -5.75 0.10
N SER A 80 2.39 -4.93 -0.80
CA SER A 80 1.35 -5.31 -1.74
C SER A 80 1.73 -4.80 -3.11
N THR A 81 1.67 -5.66 -4.13
CA THR A 81 1.85 -5.25 -5.52
C THR A 81 0.80 -4.21 -5.93
N LEU A 82 -0.36 -4.16 -5.25
CA LEU A 82 -1.39 -3.14 -5.48
C LEU A 82 -0.90 -1.69 -5.24
N LEU A 83 0.28 -1.49 -4.64
CA LEU A 83 0.91 -0.19 -4.44
C LEU A 83 1.75 0.29 -5.64
N VAL A 84 1.66 -0.46 -6.74
CA VAL A 84 2.23 -0.12 -8.04
C VAL A 84 1.10 -0.43 -9.01
N GLY A 85 0.10 0.44 -9.13
CA GLY A 85 -1.06 0.22 -10.00
C GLY A 85 -1.16 1.30 -11.07
N ALA A 86 -2.18 1.19 -11.91
CA ALA A 86 -2.45 2.16 -12.96
C ALA A 86 -3.92 2.57 -12.99
N SER A 87 -4.18 3.79 -13.44
CA SER A 87 -5.54 4.28 -13.67
C SER A 87 -5.72 4.78 -15.09
N ASP A 88 -6.96 4.87 -15.56
CA ASP A 88 -7.24 5.51 -16.85
C ASP A 88 -8.56 6.29 -16.87
N GLY A 89 -8.57 7.35 -17.69
CA GLY A 89 -9.58 8.41 -17.70
C GLY A 89 -10.16 8.76 -19.08
N GLY A 90 -9.99 7.95 -20.14
CA GLY A 90 -11.02 7.96 -21.18
C GLY A 90 -10.68 8.17 -22.67
N ARG A 91 -9.46 8.00 -23.20
CA ARG A 91 -9.17 8.25 -24.64
C ARG A 91 -8.64 7.05 -25.41
N TYR A 92 -9.51 6.35 -26.16
CA TYR A 92 -9.20 5.00 -26.68
C TYR A 92 -9.36 4.80 -28.21
N ASP A 93 -9.47 5.86 -29.01
CA ASP A 93 -9.78 5.74 -30.45
C ASP A 93 -8.77 4.93 -31.28
N TRP A 94 -7.53 4.78 -30.82
CA TRP A 94 -6.46 4.05 -31.51
C TRP A 94 -6.11 2.71 -30.86
N LEU A 95 -6.84 2.32 -29.80
CA LEU A 95 -6.61 1.12 -29.01
C LEU A 95 -7.46 -0.06 -29.45
N PHE A 96 -8.52 0.20 -30.21
CA PHE A 96 -9.38 -0.82 -30.75
C PHE A 96 -9.12 -1.02 -32.23
N ASN A 97 -9.43 -2.22 -32.70
CA ASN A 97 -9.65 -2.48 -34.12
C ASN A 97 -10.94 -1.78 -34.58
N GLU A 98 -11.18 -1.75 -35.88
CA GLU A 98 -12.35 -1.08 -36.47
C GLU A 98 -13.70 -1.58 -35.92
N ASP A 99 -13.73 -2.79 -35.34
CA ASP A 99 -14.93 -3.38 -34.74
C ASP A 99 -15.31 -2.79 -33.37
N MET A 100 -14.42 -1.99 -32.74
CA MET A 100 -14.55 -1.41 -31.40
C MET A 100 -14.84 -2.44 -30.29
N LYS A 101 -14.62 -3.73 -30.57
CA LYS A 101 -14.86 -4.87 -29.67
C LYS A 101 -13.56 -5.59 -29.33
N THR A 102 -12.57 -5.53 -30.23
CA THR A 102 -11.27 -6.15 -30.05
C THR A 102 -10.18 -5.09 -29.96
N LEU A 103 -9.18 -5.34 -29.10
CA LEU A 103 -8.02 -4.46 -28.95
C LEU A 103 -7.09 -4.59 -30.15
N ASN A 104 -6.38 -3.50 -30.47
CA ASN A 104 -5.34 -3.46 -31.48
C ASN A 104 -4.19 -4.41 -31.12
N ASP A 105 -3.79 -5.29 -32.05
CA ASP A 105 -2.81 -6.33 -31.78
C ASP A 105 -1.40 -5.78 -31.52
N ASP A 106 -0.99 -4.69 -32.20
CA ASP A 106 0.31 -4.04 -31.95
C ASP A 106 0.38 -3.45 -30.54
N TYR A 107 -0.75 -2.95 -30.03
CA TYR A 107 -0.87 -2.45 -28.67
C TYR A 107 -0.75 -3.58 -27.64
N LEU A 108 -1.40 -4.73 -27.89
CA LEU A 108 -1.31 -5.90 -27.03
C LEU A 108 0.12 -6.43 -26.93
N ALA A 109 0.81 -6.53 -28.06
CA ALA A 109 2.20 -7.02 -28.12
C ALA A 109 3.17 -6.18 -27.28
N ILE A 110 2.96 -4.87 -27.14
CA ILE A 110 3.84 -3.99 -26.37
C ILE A 110 3.68 -4.17 -24.87
N ILE A 111 2.49 -4.56 -24.42
CA ILE A 111 2.13 -4.50 -23.01
C ILE A 111 2.33 -5.84 -22.32
N ASP A 112 2.12 -6.93 -23.06
CA ASP A 112 2.42 -8.30 -22.62
C ASP A 112 3.89 -8.44 -22.16
N ASP A 113 4.81 -7.67 -22.76
CA ASP A 113 6.25 -7.82 -22.55
C ASP A 113 6.85 -7.04 -21.35
N VAL A 114 6.17 -6.00 -20.84
CA VAL A 114 6.85 -4.98 -20.01
C VAL A 114 6.42 -5.02 -18.54
N TYR A 115 5.13 -4.85 -18.26
CA TYR A 115 4.63 -4.57 -16.91
C TYR A 115 3.27 -5.23 -16.66
N ASP A 116 3.26 -6.12 -15.68
CA ASP A 116 2.08 -6.86 -15.25
C ASP A 116 1.28 -6.05 -14.21
N ILE A 117 0.16 -5.44 -14.62
CA ILE A 117 -0.55 -4.48 -13.77
C ILE A 117 -1.34 -5.22 -12.67
N PRO A 118 -1.03 -5.03 -11.38
CA PRO A 118 -1.67 -5.77 -10.29
C PRO A 118 -3.02 -5.18 -9.88
N ILE A 119 -3.20 -3.87 -10.07
CA ILE A 119 -4.48 -3.18 -9.86
C ILE A 119 -4.70 -2.10 -10.89
N PHE A 120 -5.92 -2.06 -11.41
CA PHE A 120 -6.35 -1.08 -12.38
C PHE A 120 -7.60 -0.33 -11.91
N ARG A 121 -7.51 0.99 -11.86
CA ARG A 121 -8.69 1.84 -11.74
C ARG A 121 -9.17 2.27 -13.12
N CYS A 122 -10.42 1.97 -13.42
CA CYS A 122 -11.07 2.46 -14.64
C CYS A 122 -12.43 3.06 -14.34
N GLY A 123 -12.77 4.11 -15.07
CA GLY A 123 -14.17 4.46 -15.25
C GLY A 123 -14.80 3.60 -16.35
N LEU A 124 -16.01 3.09 -16.12
CA LEU A 124 -17.01 3.20 -17.18
C LEU A 124 -17.24 4.71 -17.30
N PRO A 125 -16.96 5.36 -18.45
CA PRO A 125 -16.87 6.81 -18.50
C PRO A 125 -18.06 7.48 -17.81
N GLY A 126 -17.83 8.55 -17.05
CA GLY A 126 -18.88 9.55 -16.83
C GLY A 126 -19.40 9.98 -18.21
N ASN A 127 -20.74 10.01 -18.34
CA ASN A 127 -21.55 9.99 -19.58
C ASN A 127 -21.70 8.64 -20.32
N ALA A 128 -21.09 7.53 -19.88
CA ALA A 128 -21.31 6.19 -20.44
C ALA A 128 -22.19 5.30 -19.55
N THR A 129 -22.31 5.58 -18.25
CA THR A 129 -23.43 5.07 -17.43
C THR A 129 -24.78 5.55 -17.97
N GLU A 130 -24.82 6.74 -18.61
CA GLU A 130 -26.01 7.25 -19.33
C GLU A 130 -26.46 6.36 -20.51
N ARG A 131 -25.59 5.46 -21.02
CA ARG A 131 -25.86 4.62 -22.20
C ARG A 131 -25.65 3.13 -21.99
N LEU A 132 -25.50 2.66 -20.75
CA LEU A 132 -26.03 1.34 -20.39
C LEU A 132 -27.57 1.40 -20.45
N LYS A 133 -28.12 1.65 -21.65
CA LYS A 133 -29.53 1.41 -21.94
C LYS A 133 -29.72 -0.09 -21.99
N PHE A 134 -30.01 -0.65 -20.82
CA PHE A 134 -30.65 -1.95 -20.67
C PHE A 134 -32.00 -1.91 -21.41
N PRO A 135 -32.47 -3.05 -21.97
CA PRO A 135 -33.26 -3.08 -23.19
C PRO A 135 -34.46 -2.10 -23.27
N GLU A 136 -34.48 -1.40 -24.40
CA GLU A 136 -35.51 -0.60 -25.12
C GLU A 136 -36.39 0.45 -24.40
N ASP A 137 -36.62 0.44 -23.09
CA ASP A 137 -37.75 1.22 -22.53
C ASP A 137 -37.41 2.40 -21.59
N ARG A 138 -36.15 2.85 -21.47
CA ARG A 138 -35.80 3.89 -20.46
C ARG A 138 -35.11 5.11 -21.07
N THR A 139 -35.82 6.23 -21.13
CA THR A 139 -35.27 7.56 -21.43
C THR A 139 -34.79 8.22 -20.14
N ALA A 140 -33.58 8.78 -20.16
CA ALA A 140 -32.92 9.46 -19.04
C ALA A 140 -33.73 10.65 -18.47
N ASP A 141 -34.67 11.18 -19.27
CA ASP A 141 -35.48 12.34 -18.93
C ASP A 141 -36.38 12.13 -17.69
N THR A 142 -36.81 10.89 -17.42
CA THR A 142 -37.76 10.61 -16.32
C THR A 142 -37.13 10.58 -14.92
N TYR A 143 -35.81 10.43 -14.80
CA TYR A 143 -35.14 10.42 -13.48
C TYR A 143 -34.64 11.81 -13.06
N LEU A 144 -34.33 12.68 -14.03
CA LEU A 144 -33.93 14.07 -13.78
C LEU A 144 -35.10 14.92 -13.22
N GLU A 145 -36.34 14.57 -13.57
CA GLU A 145 -37.55 15.22 -13.03
C GLU A 145 -37.81 14.86 -11.55
N ASP A 146 -37.46 13.64 -11.13
CA ASP A 146 -37.68 13.16 -9.74
C ASP A 146 -36.65 13.71 -8.73
N ILE A 147 -35.46 14.16 -9.20
CA ILE A 147 -34.37 14.64 -8.33
C ILE A 147 -34.44 16.16 -8.05
N ASN A 148 -35.42 16.89 -8.61
CA ASN A 148 -35.58 18.34 -8.42
C ASN A 148 -34.24 19.11 -8.53
N LEU A 149 -33.54 18.91 -9.66
CA LEU A 149 -32.20 19.44 -9.96
C LEU A 149 -32.15 20.97 -10.22
N GLU A 150 -33.16 21.75 -9.84
CA GLU A 150 -33.13 23.23 -9.93
C GLU A 150 -31.99 23.86 -9.10
N MET A 151 -31.29 23.10 -8.26
CA MET A 151 -30.24 23.61 -7.36
C MET A 151 -28.79 23.55 -7.89
N TYR A 152 -28.50 23.04 -9.10
CA TYR A 152 -27.11 22.92 -9.57
C TYR A 152 -26.86 23.47 -10.99
N ARG A 153 -26.26 24.68 -11.02
CA ARG A 153 -25.65 25.40 -12.16
C ARG A 153 -26.54 25.67 -13.39
N PRO A 154 -27.31 26.77 -13.40
CA PRO A 154 -28.09 27.21 -14.58
C PRO A 154 -27.25 27.62 -15.80
N ASP A 155 -25.92 27.61 -15.67
CA ASP A 155 -24.94 28.13 -16.62
C ASP A 155 -23.94 27.08 -17.15
N VAL A 156 -24.06 25.81 -16.75
CA VAL A 156 -23.33 24.72 -17.41
C VAL A 156 -24.14 24.23 -18.59
N ASN A 157 -23.79 24.75 -19.77
CA ASN A 157 -24.14 24.08 -21.00
C ASN A 157 -23.41 22.71 -21.01
N TYR A 158 -24.16 21.62 -20.83
CA TYR A 158 -23.63 20.24 -20.85
C TYR A 158 -22.98 19.87 -22.21
N SER A 159 -23.14 20.71 -23.24
CA SER A 159 -22.37 20.60 -24.49
C SER A 159 -20.94 21.18 -24.42
N SER A 160 -20.55 21.83 -23.31
CA SER A 160 -19.28 22.55 -23.18
C SER A 160 -18.48 22.23 -21.92
N ALA A 161 -18.55 21.00 -21.40
CA ALA A 161 -17.56 20.52 -20.43
C ALA A 161 -16.13 20.80 -20.97
N PRO A 162 -15.21 21.45 -20.23
CA PRO A 162 -13.96 21.98 -20.78
C PRO A 162 -12.92 20.95 -21.25
N HIS A 163 -13.30 19.67 -21.34
CA HIS A 163 -12.43 18.60 -21.82
C HIS A 163 -13.11 17.73 -22.89
N GLY A 164 -13.62 18.37 -23.95
CA GLY A 164 -13.68 17.79 -25.29
C GLY A 164 -14.16 16.33 -25.39
N THR A 165 -15.30 16.00 -24.80
CA THR A 165 -16.04 14.79 -25.10
C THR A 165 -16.78 15.02 -26.42
N GLY A 166 -16.02 14.93 -27.52
CA GLY A 166 -16.61 14.87 -28.85
C GLY A 166 -17.62 13.73 -28.92
N SER A 167 -18.77 14.02 -29.50
CA SER A 167 -19.75 13.04 -29.97
C SER A 167 -19.03 11.86 -30.66
N GLY A 168 -19.03 10.68 -30.05
CA GLY A 168 -18.43 9.45 -30.62
C GLY A 168 -17.64 8.54 -29.66
N THR A 169 -17.84 8.61 -28.35
CA THR A 169 -17.04 7.87 -27.34
C THR A 169 -17.79 6.66 -26.73
N GLU A 170 -18.57 5.95 -27.52
CA GLU A 170 -19.28 4.73 -27.10
C GLU A 170 -18.27 3.55 -26.97
N GLY A 171 -18.31 2.78 -25.88
CA GLY A 171 -17.49 1.54 -25.70
C GLY A 171 -16.10 1.69 -25.06
N LYS A 172 -15.72 2.89 -24.64
CA LYS A 172 -14.32 3.26 -24.42
C LYS A 172 -13.68 2.81 -23.08
N GLY A 173 -14.41 2.80 -21.95
CA GLY A 173 -13.89 2.30 -20.67
C GLY A 173 -13.68 0.77 -20.62
N ALA A 174 -14.37 0.04 -21.50
CA ALA A 174 -14.20 -1.41 -21.63
C ALA A 174 -12.81 -1.78 -22.14
N ALA A 175 -12.12 -0.91 -22.91
CA ALA A 175 -10.76 -1.18 -23.41
C ALA A 175 -9.75 -1.31 -22.26
N ALA A 176 -9.73 -0.31 -21.36
CA ALA A 176 -8.80 -0.25 -20.25
C ALA A 176 -9.00 -1.45 -19.30
N PHE A 177 -10.28 -1.78 -19.10
CA PHE A 177 -10.71 -2.93 -18.32
C PHE A 177 -10.31 -4.27 -18.95
N LEU A 178 -10.54 -4.45 -20.24
CA LEU A 178 -10.15 -5.64 -21.02
C LEU A 178 -8.62 -5.80 -21.12
N GLN A 179 -7.91 -4.68 -21.23
CA GLN A 179 -6.47 -4.66 -21.27
C GLN A 179 -5.87 -5.23 -19.99
N ALA A 180 -6.28 -4.70 -18.84
CA ALA A 180 -5.76 -5.15 -17.56
C ALA A 180 -6.00 -6.65 -17.37
N LEU A 181 -7.15 -7.18 -17.81
CA LEU A 181 -7.46 -8.62 -17.79
C LEU A 181 -6.63 -9.48 -18.75
N LYS A 182 -6.26 -8.94 -19.93
CA LYS A 182 -5.43 -9.67 -20.89
C LYS A 182 -3.99 -9.79 -20.45
N VAL A 183 -3.46 -8.74 -19.84
CA VAL A 183 -2.09 -8.69 -19.32
C VAL A 183 -2.01 -9.51 -18.03
N ASN A 184 -2.98 -9.30 -17.14
CA ASN A 184 -3.09 -9.99 -15.87
C ASN A 184 -4.52 -10.47 -15.61
N PRO A 185 -4.80 -11.78 -15.75
CA PRO A 185 -6.08 -12.34 -15.34
C PRO A 185 -6.37 -12.11 -13.84
N ASP A 186 -5.33 -11.96 -13.03
CA ASP A 186 -5.42 -11.70 -11.60
C ASP A 186 -5.52 -10.21 -11.25
N CYS A 187 -5.48 -9.30 -12.25
CA CYS A 187 -5.60 -7.85 -12.03
C CYS A 187 -6.83 -7.51 -11.19
N LYS A 188 -6.63 -6.74 -10.12
CA LYS A 188 -7.75 -6.23 -9.31
C LYS A 188 -8.29 -4.93 -9.88
N PHE A 189 -9.59 -4.69 -9.68
CA PHE A 189 -10.25 -3.52 -10.25
C PHE A 189 -10.92 -2.62 -9.21
N PHE A 190 -10.70 -1.32 -9.39
CA PHE A 190 -11.65 -0.30 -8.96
C PHE A 190 -12.43 0.22 -10.17
N VAL A 191 -13.75 0.19 -10.08
CA VAL A 191 -14.62 0.79 -11.09
C VAL A 191 -15.24 2.06 -10.54
N ILE A 192 -15.22 3.13 -11.34
CA ILE A 192 -15.92 4.37 -11.01
C ILE A 192 -17.36 4.26 -11.52
N VAL A 193 -18.33 4.62 -10.66
CA VAL A 193 -19.73 4.76 -11.06
C VAL A 193 -20.16 6.22 -10.95
N ASP A 194 -20.83 6.73 -11.99
CA ASP A 194 -21.39 8.07 -11.94
C ASP A 194 -22.73 8.09 -11.20
N ILE A 195 -22.67 8.43 -9.93
CA ILE A 195 -23.82 8.44 -9.01
C ILE A 195 -24.84 9.56 -9.27
N GLU A 196 -24.53 10.52 -10.15
CA GLU A 196 -25.50 11.56 -10.56
C GLU A 196 -26.55 10.99 -11.52
N CYS A 197 -26.15 10.03 -12.36
CA CYS A 197 -26.99 9.47 -13.42
C CYS A 197 -27.34 7.99 -13.20
N SER A 198 -26.73 7.31 -12.23
CA SER A 198 -26.92 5.88 -11.98
C SER A 198 -27.84 5.63 -10.79
N ARG A 199 -28.72 4.63 -10.89
CA ARG A 199 -29.51 4.16 -9.76
C ARG A 199 -28.68 3.19 -8.89
N PRO A 200 -29.04 2.99 -7.61
CA PRO A 200 -28.41 1.96 -6.77
C PRO A 200 -28.35 0.57 -7.43
N GLU A 201 -29.44 0.17 -8.10
CA GLU A 201 -29.53 -1.10 -8.82
C GLU A 201 -28.54 -1.19 -9.99
N ASP A 202 -28.26 -0.07 -10.69
CA ASP A 202 -27.29 -0.06 -11.79
C ASP A 202 -25.87 -0.33 -11.26
N THR A 203 -25.56 0.18 -10.07
CA THR A 203 -24.28 -0.10 -9.40
C THR A 203 -24.18 -1.56 -8.97
N ALA A 204 -25.26 -2.12 -8.42
CA ALA A 204 -25.35 -3.54 -8.10
C ALA A 204 -25.22 -4.43 -9.36
N ASN A 205 -25.73 -3.97 -10.51
CA ASN A 205 -25.60 -4.66 -11.79
C ASN A 205 -24.17 -4.64 -12.33
N VAL A 206 -23.38 -3.58 -12.09
CA VAL A 206 -21.94 -3.58 -12.37
C VAL A 206 -21.24 -4.69 -11.57
N VAL A 207 -21.61 -4.87 -10.29
CA VAL A 207 -21.07 -5.97 -9.47
C VAL A 207 -21.44 -7.32 -10.06
N ARG A 208 -22.70 -7.53 -10.43
CA ARG A 208 -23.17 -8.77 -11.08
C ARG A 208 -22.42 -9.03 -12.38
N PHE A 209 -22.27 -8.02 -13.23
CA PHE A 209 -21.51 -8.11 -14.47
C PHE A 209 -20.08 -8.57 -14.21
N CYS A 210 -19.41 -8.04 -13.19
CA CYS A 210 -18.04 -8.43 -12.87
C CYS A 210 -17.94 -9.79 -12.18
N ARG A 211 -18.82 -10.10 -11.22
CA ARG A 211 -18.61 -11.16 -10.22
C ARG A 211 -19.43 -12.42 -10.46
N ASP A 212 -20.56 -12.33 -11.17
CA ASP A 212 -21.44 -13.48 -11.36
C ASP A 212 -20.72 -14.61 -12.12
N PRO A 213 -20.83 -15.88 -11.67
CA PRO A 213 -20.27 -17.02 -12.38
C PRO A 213 -20.73 -17.09 -13.85
N ASN A 214 -19.88 -17.61 -14.75
CA ASN A 214 -20.23 -17.69 -16.17
C ASN A 214 -21.58 -18.41 -16.39
N GLY A 215 -22.48 -17.79 -17.14
CA GLY A 215 -23.82 -18.30 -17.44
C GLY A 215 -24.84 -18.24 -16.29
N SER A 216 -24.48 -17.80 -15.08
CA SER A 216 -25.40 -17.80 -13.92
C SER A 216 -26.45 -16.69 -13.96
N SER A 217 -26.23 -15.64 -14.75
CA SER A 217 -27.14 -14.51 -14.88
C SER A 217 -27.09 -13.89 -16.27
N GLU A 218 -28.05 -13.03 -16.60
CA GLU A 218 -28.00 -12.21 -17.82
C GLU A 218 -26.78 -11.28 -17.83
N TRP A 219 -26.27 -10.88 -16.66
CA TRP A 219 -25.05 -10.09 -16.52
C TRP A 219 -23.80 -10.89 -16.85
N ALA A 220 -23.70 -12.14 -16.38
CA ALA A 220 -22.61 -13.03 -16.74
C ALA A 220 -22.64 -13.38 -18.24
N LYS A 221 -23.82 -13.57 -18.84
CA LYS A 221 -23.98 -13.78 -20.29
C LYS A 221 -23.58 -12.54 -21.09
N LEU A 222 -23.95 -11.36 -20.62
CA LEU A 222 -23.54 -10.09 -21.23
C LEU A 222 -22.01 -9.93 -21.17
N ARG A 223 -21.39 -10.19 -20.00
CA ARG A 223 -19.93 -10.22 -19.84
C ARG A 223 -19.26 -11.20 -20.80
N ALA A 224 -19.77 -12.44 -20.90
CA ALA A 224 -19.25 -13.44 -21.82
C ALA A 224 -19.41 -13.02 -23.30
N SER A 225 -20.48 -12.30 -23.65
CA SER A 225 -20.67 -11.76 -25.01
C SER A 225 -19.63 -10.71 -25.41
N TRP A 226 -18.92 -10.12 -24.44
CA TRP A 226 -17.79 -9.21 -24.64
C TRP A 226 -16.44 -9.95 -24.69
N GLY A 227 -16.45 -11.28 -24.69
CA GLY A 227 -15.25 -12.11 -24.70
C GLY A 227 -14.62 -12.29 -23.32
N ILE A 228 -15.31 -11.94 -22.23
CA ILE A 228 -14.83 -12.12 -20.86
C ILE A 228 -15.64 -13.21 -20.16
N GLU A 229 -15.23 -14.46 -20.30
CA GLU A 229 -15.98 -15.59 -19.75
C GLU A 229 -15.88 -15.67 -18.22
N ASN A 230 -14.67 -15.47 -17.69
CA ASN A 230 -14.40 -15.59 -16.26
C ASN A 230 -14.88 -14.36 -15.47
N PRO A 231 -15.31 -14.56 -14.21
CA PRO A 231 -15.49 -13.44 -13.28
C PRO A 231 -14.22 -12.62 -13.12
N ILE A 232 -14.42 -11.36 -12.76
CA ILE A 232 -13.40 -10.32 -12.70
C ILE A 232 -13.12 -10.01 -11.25
N ASN A 233 -11.85 -9.74 -10.92
CA ASN A 233 -11.40 -9.39 -9.58
C ASN A 233 -11.75 -7.92 -9.24
N LEU A 234 -13.03 -7.56 -9.36
CA LEU A 234 -13.57 -6.31 -8.84
C LEU A 234 -13.45 -6.35 -7.31
N ILE A 235 -12.72 -5.38 -6.75
CA ILE A 235 -12.53 -5.27 -5.30
C ILE A 235 -13.20 -4.04 -4.71
N GLY A 236 -13.53 -3.04 -5.52
CA GLY A 236 -14.31 -1.92 -5.04
C GLY A 236 -14.90 -1.03 -6.12
N ILE A 237 -15.79 -0.16 -5.69
CA ILE A 237 -16.47 0.83 -6.52
C ILE A 237 -16.18 2.21 -5.96
N GLU A 238 -15.65 3.08 -6.79
CA GLU A 238 -15.51 4.50 -6.47
C GLU A 238 -16.83 5.23 -6.75
N MET A 239 -17.32 5.91 -5.73
CA MET A 239 -18.65 6.50 -5.71
C MET A 239 -18.63 7.91 -6.30
N GLY A 240 -18.52 7.97 -7.63
CA GLY A 240 -18.29 9.18 -8.39
C GLY A 240 -16.81 9.56 -8.44
N ASN A 241 -16.44 10.45 -9.36
CA ASN A 241 -15.07 10.96 -9.50
C ASN A 241 -15.00 12.39 -8.97
N GLU A 242 -14.17 12.64 -7.97
CA GLU A 242 -13.91 13.98 -7.40
C GLU A 242 -15.18 14.81 -7.16
N LYS A 243 -16.21 14.23 -6.52
CA LYS A 243 -17.51 14.87 -6.35
C LYS A 243 -17.50 16.03 -5.33
N TYR A 244 -16.36 16.30 -4.70
CA TYR A 244 -16.15 17.44 -3.83
C TYR A 244 -16.12 18.77 -4.62
N PHE A 245 -16.62 19.85 -4.00
CA PHE A 245 -16.68 21.16 -4.64
C PHE A 245 -15.51 22.04 -4.20
N PHE A 246 -14.74 22.58 -5.16
CA PHE A 246 -13.68 23.56 -4.89
C PHE A 246 -14.18 24.99 -4.61
N SER A 247 -15.49 25.22 -4.74
CA SER A 247 -16.16 26.49 -4.46
C SER A 247 -17.66 26.33 -4.71
N THR A 248 -18.48 26.14 -3.67
CA THR A 248 -19.92 26.45 -3.78
C THR A 248 -20.12 27.93 -3.47
N PRO A 249 -21.06 28.62 -4.15
CA PRO A 249 -21.24 30.05 -3.95
C PRO A 249 -21.73 30.39 -2.53
N THR A 250 -22.34 29.44 -1.81
CA THR A 250 -22.79 29.62 -0.42
C THR A 250 -22.61 28.34 0.44
N PRO A 251 -22.56 28.47 1.78
CA PRO A 251 -22.53 27.33 2.71
C PRO A 251 -23.75 26.39 2.61
N GLU A 252 -24.94 26.92 2.31
CA GLU A 252 -26.17 26.13 2.23
C GLU A 252 -26.16 25.15 1.05
N LEU A 253 -25.63 25.59 -0.09
CA LEU A 253 -25.43 24.73 -1.27
C LEU A 253 -24.36 23.67 -1.01
N ALA A 254 -23.28 24.01 -0.30
CA ALA A 254 -22.25 23.06 0.12
C ALA A 254 -22.84 21.93 0.96
N LYS A 255 -23.64 22.31 1.96
CA LYS A 255 -24.32 21.37 2.84
C LYS A 255 -25.29 20.48 2.05
N SER A 256 -26.13 21.07 1.21
CA SER A 256 -27.14 20.32 0.44
C SER A 256 -26.50 19.27 -0.47
N ALA A 257 -25.40 19.62 -1.15
CA ALA A 257 -24.70 18.69 -2.02
C ALA A 257 -23.98 17.58 -1.23
N THR A 258 -23.47 17.90 -0.05
CA THR A 258 -22.85 16.93 0.86
C THR A 258 -23.89 15.95 1.43
N ASP A 259 -25.04 16.45 1.89
CA ASP A 259 -26.15 15.64 2.37
C ASP A 259 -26.64 14.69 1.26
N TRP A 260 -26.83 15.21 0.04
CA TRP A 260 -27.21 14.41 -1.13
C TRP A 260 -26.19 13.30 -1.42
N TYR A 261 -24.89 13.61 -1.37
CA TYR A 261 -23.83 12.62 -1.62
C TYR A 261 -23.87 11.51 -0.58
N ILE A 262 -24.01 11.84 0.71
CA ILE A 262 -24.10 10.86 1.81
C ILE A 262 -25.32 9.95 1.65
N GLU A 263 -26.49 10.52 1.35
CA GLU A 263 -27.72 9.75 1.13
C GLU A 263 -27.62 8.85 -0.10
N THR A 264 -27.06 9.36 -1.19
CA THR A 264 -26.85 8.60 -2.43
C THR A 264 -25.86 7.46 -2.20
N PHE A 265 -24.73 7.73 -1.52
CA PHE A 265 -23.77 6.71 -1.16
C PHE A 265 -24.43 5.57 -0.38
N LYS A 266 -25.22 5.87 0.66
CA LYS A 266 -25.88 4.85 1.49
C LYS A 266 -26.84 3.97 0.69
N LYS A 267 -27.64 4.55 -0.20
CA LYS A 267 -28.56 3.79 -1.07
C LYS A 267 -27.80 2.83 -1.99
N HIS A 268 -26.71 3.29 -2.59
CA HIS A 268 -25.86 2.44 -3.44
C HIS A 268 -25.11 1.37 -2.64
N TYR A 269 -24.65 1.71 -1.43
CA TYR A 269 -24.04 0.76 -0.50
C TYR A 269 -24.98 -0.39 -0.19
N GLU A 270 -26.22 -0.11 0.21
CA GLU A 270 -27.21 -1.14 0.49
C GLU A 270 -27.45 -2.06 -0.73
N ALA A 271 -27.61 -1.48 -1.92
CA ALA A 271 -27.82 -2.25 -3.15
C ALA A 271 -26.62 -3.13 -3.52
N VAL A 272 -25.39 -2.62 -3.41
CA VAL A 272 -24.16 -3.37 -3.70
C VAL A 272 -23.96 -4.49 -2.67
N LYS A 273 -24.09 -4.19 -1.39
CA LYS A 273 -23.88 -5.18 -0.32
C LYS A 273 -24.94 -6.28 -0.33
N ALA A 274 -26.13 -6.02 -0.86
CA ALA A 274 -27.16 -7.04 -1.09
C ALA A 274 -26.77 -8.06 -2.18
N VAL A 275 -25.85 -7.71 -3.09
CA VAL A 275 -25.34 -8.59 -4.15
C VAL A 275 -24.03 -9.25 -3.76
N ASP A 276 -23.04 -8.48 -3.32
CA ASP A 276 -21.76 -9.00 -2.84
C ASP A 276 -21.29 -8.18 -1.63
N PRO A 277 -21.35 -8.73 -0.40
CA PRO A 277 -20.97 -8.00 0.80
C PRO A 277 -19.47 -7.66 0.85
N ASN A 278 -18.64 -8.33 0.03
CA ASN A 278 -17.18 -8.17 0.04
C ASN A 278 -16.68 -7.01 -0.83
N ILE A 279 -17.54 -6.40 -1.66
CA ILE A 279 -17.14 -5.27 -2.51
C ILE A 279 -17.06 -3.99 -1.68
N GLU A 280 -15.90 -3.34 -1.70
CA GLU A 280 -15.71 -2.07 -1.01
C GLU A 280 -16.35 -0.91 -1.80
N LEU A 281 -16.93 0.07 -1.10
CA LEU A 281 -17.37 1.32 -1.72
C LEU A 281 -16.48 2.45 -1.19
N LEU A 282 -15.85 3.17 -2.11
CA LEU A 282 -14.87 4.19 -1.81
C LEU A 282 -15.53 5.56 -1.98
N PRO A 283 -15.74 6.32 -0.88
CA PRO A 283 -16.20 7.68 -1.01
C PRO A 283 -15.07 8.58 -1.51
N THR A 284 -15.42 9.62 -2.28
CA THR A 284 -14.46 10.63 -2.74
C THR A 284 -14.07 11.56 -1.60
N ILE A 285 -12.78 11.69 -1.33
CA ILE A 285 -12.23 12.61 -0.33
C ILE A 285 -11.52 13.77 -1.04
N ASN A 286 -11.78 15.00 -0.61
CA ASN A 286 -11.01 16.14 -1.05
C ASN A 286 -9.60 16.02 -0.48
N SER A 287 -8.62 15.78 -1.34
CA SER A 287 -7.25 15.46 -0.94
C SER A 287 -6.37 16.67 -0.63
N ASN A 288 -6.86 17.90 -0.83
CA ASN A 288 -6.06 19.11 -0.70
C ASN A 288 -6.58 19.97 0.46
N SER A 289 -5.97 19.86 1.63
CA SER A 289 -6.35 20.62 2.82
C SER A 289 -6.03 22.11 2.75
N THR A 290 -5.21 22.53 1.77
CA THR A 290 -4.87 23.94 1.54
C THR A 290 -5.81 24.65 0.56
N ARG A 291 -6.72 23.92 -0.10
CA ARG A 291 -7.77 24.50 -0.95
C ARG A 291 -9.11 24.53 -0.21
N GLY A 292 -9.97 25.48 -0.57
CA GLY A 292 -11.28 25.62 0.05
C GLY A 292 -12.14 24.36 -0.10
N GLY A 293 -12.93 24.05 0.92
CA GLY A 293 -13.89 22.93 0.92
C GLY A 293 -13.37 21.62 1.50
N PHE A 294 -12.13 21.54 2.00
CA PHE A 294 -11.58 20.29 2.57
C PHE A 294 -12.39 19.82 3.79
N TYR A 295 -12.50 20.66 4.83
CA TYR A 295 -13.21 20.27 6.05
C TYR A 295 -14.72 20.26 5.84
N GLU A 296 -15.24 21.17 5.02
CA GLU A 296 -16.67 21.29 4.71
C GLU A 296 -17.19 20.05 3.98
N TRP A 297 -16.35 19.39 3.18
CA TRP A 297 -16.68 18.13 2.53
C TRP A 297 -16.31 16.92 3.39
N ASN A 298 -15.02 16.79 3.76
CA ASN A 298 -14.50 15.55 4.34
C ASN A 298 -15.12 15.26 5.71
N ARG A 299 -15.32 16.26 6.57
CA ARG A 299 -15.80 16.04 7.95
C ARG A 299 -17.21 15.43 7.97
N PRO A 300 -18.24 16.03 7.34
CA PRO A 300 -19.57 15.42 7.32
C PRO A 300 -19.62 14.10 6.54
N VAL A 301 -18.86 13.94 5.44
CA VAL A 301 -18.81 12.69 4.68
C VAL A 301 -18.24 11.56 5.53
N LEU A 302 -17.08 11.77 6.15
CA LEU A 302 -16.45 10.76 7.00
C LEU A 302 -17.28 10.49 8.25
N ALA A 303 -17.79 11.53 8.93
CA ALA A 303 -18.64 11.35 10.11
C ALA A 303 -19.91 10.55 9.82
N ALA A 304 -20.49 10.66 8.62
CA ALA A 304 -21.69 9.93 8.24
C ALA A 304 -21.44 8.53 7.68
N LEU A 305 -20.23 8.25 7.16
CA LEU A 305 -19.92 7.05 6.39
C LEU A 305 -18.81 6.17 6.99
N TYR A 306 -18.09 6.61 8.04
CA TYR A 306 -16.93 5.86 8.55
C TYR A 306 -17.27 4.42 8.92
N GLU A 307 -18.46 4.14 9.47
CA GLU A 307 -18.88 2.76 9.80
C GLU A 307 -19.04 1.87 8.57
N TYR A 308 -19.35 2.45 7.41
CA TYR A 308 -19.63 1.76 6.15
C TYR A 308 -18.38 1.44 5.33
N VAL A 309 -17.27 2.15 5.56
CA VAL A 309 -16.12 2.16 4.64
C VAL A 309 -14.84 1.74 5.35
N ASN A 310 -14.03 0.93 4.67
CA ASN A 310 -12.68 0.57 5.12
C ASN A 310 -11.59 1.23 4.25
N ILE A 311 -11.99 1.79 3.11
CA ILE A 311 -11.11 2.38 2.10
C ILE A 311 -11.72 3.69 1.61
N ILE A 312 -10.89 4.70 1.39
CA ILE A 312 -11.27 5.98 0.77
C ILE A 312 -10.54 6.21 -0.55
N SER A 313 -11.21 6.89 -1.49
CA SER A 313 -10.59 7.37 -2.73
C SER A 313 -9.82 8.66 -2.46
N PHE A 314 -8.55 8.71 -2.88
CA PHE A 314 -7.66 9.84 -2.65
C PHE A 314 -6.85 10.18 -3.90
N HIS A 315 -6.91 11.43 -4.35
CA HIS A 315 -6.22 11.88 -5.57
C HIS A 315 -5.01 12.73 -5.23
N LEU A 316 -3.81 12.35 -5.67
CA LEU A 316 -2.58 13.06 -5.30
C LEU A 316 -1.69 13.43 -6.47
N TYR A 317 -1.63 14.74 -6.76
CA TYR A 317 -0.78 15.27 -7.81
C TYR A 317 0.33 16.18 -7.27
N TYR A 318 1.58 15.71 -7.36
CA TYR A 318 2.78 16.29 -6.73
C TYR A 318 3.61 17.17 -7.67
N SER A 319 2.98 17.82 -8.64
CA SER A 319 3.65 18.74 -9.55
C SER A 319 2.80 19.99 -9.75
N GLY A 320 3.11 20.93 -8.87
CA GLY A 320 2.28 22.03 -8.37
C GLY A 320 2.48 22.21 -6.86
N TYR A 321 2.76 21.11 -6.15
CA TYR A 321 3.09 21.05 -4.72
C TYR A 321 4.13 19.94 -4.51
N GLU A 322 5.25 20.26 -3.86
CA GLU A 322 6.28 19.28 -3.51
C GLU A 322 5.72 18.19 -2.59
N LEU A 323 6.28 16.98 -2.66
CA LEU A 323 5.77 15.80 -1.94
C LEU A 323 5.58 16.07 -0.44
N ALA A 324 6.46 16.86 0.20
CA ALA A 324 6.32 17.26 1.60
C ALA A 324 4.93 17.86 1.94
N TYR A 325 4.38 18.71 1.07
CA TYR A 325 3.03 19.26 1.27
C TYR A 325 1.94 18.20 1.14
N THR A 326 2.12 17.27 0.21
CA THR A 326 1.16 16.19 0.01
C THR A 326 1.07 15.23 1.20
N TYR A 327 2.16 15.07 1.96
CA TYR A 327 2.14 14.32 3.23
C TYR A 327 1.34 15.03 4.30
N GLN A 328 1.44 16.36 4.39
CA GLN A 328 0.61 17.11 5.34
C GLN A 328 -0.87 16.86 5.05
N TRP A 329 -1.29 16.84 3.78
CA TRP A 329 -2.69 16.57 3.44
C TRP A 329 -3.17 15.17 3.82
N ILE A 330 -2.27 14.17 3.72
CA ILE A 330 -2.55 12.81 4.19
C ILE A 330 -2.70 12.80 5.72
N GLN A 331 -1.81 13.49 6.46
CA GLN A 331 -1.91 13.62 7.91
C GLN A 331 -3.19 14.33 8.33
N ASP A 332 -3.54 15.45 7.69
CA ASP A 332 -4.78 16.17 7.97
C ASP A 332 -6.03 15.29 7.75
N THR A 333 -5.96 14.37 6.78
CA THR A 333 -7.04 13.41 6.52
C THR A 333 -7.08 12.30 7.58
N LEU A 334 -5.92 11.79 8.00
CA LEU A 334 -5.81 10.81 9.09
C LEU A 334 -6.32 11.38 10.41
N ASP A 335 -5.91 12.60 10.77
CA ASP A 335 -6.38 13.33 11.95
C ASP A 335 -7.90 13.51 11.93
N LEU A 336 -8.46 13.81 10.76
CA LEU A 336 -9.90 13.94 10.61
C LEU A 336 -10.63 12.60 10.72
N ILE A 337 -10.06 11.50 10.20
CA ILE A 337 -10.60 10.14 10.39
C ILE A 337 -10.60 9.79 11.88
N GLU A 338 -9.50 10.03 12.58
CA GLU A 338 -9.37 9.83 14.03
C GLU A 338 -10.47 10.61 14.77
N GLU A 339 -10.60 11.90 14.46
CA GLU A 339 -11.57 12.81 15.09
C GLU A 339 -13.02 12.28 14.97
N VAL A 340 -13.43 11.83 13.79
CA VAL A 340 -14.84 11.49 13.53
C VAL A 340 -15.19 10.03 13.79
N SER A 341 -14.21 9.14 13.81
CA SER A 341 -14.43 7.69 13.97
C SER A 341 -13.98 7.12 15.32
N GLY A 342 -13.24 7.90 16.12
CA GLY A 342 -12.68 7.41 17.38
C GLY A 342 -11.62 6.33 17.20
N GLY A 343 -10.84 6.40 16.11
CA GLY A 343 -9.73 5.48 15.85
C GLY A 343 -10.00 4.35 14.86
N LYS A 344 -11.04 4.44 14.03
CA LYS A 344 -11.24 3.46 12.95
C LYS A 344 -10.09 3.57 11.95
N LYS A 345 -9.38 2.46 11.73
CA LYS A 345 -8.36 2.36 10.68
C LYS A 345 -9.03 2.29 9.30
N ILE A 346 -8.99 3.39 8.56
CA ILE A 346 -9.45 3.49 7.17
C ILE A 346 -8.21 3.64 6.28
N LYS A 347 -8.12 2.82 5.23
CA LYS A 347 -6.98 2.84 4.31
C LYS A 347 -7.20 3.78 3.12
N PHE A 348 -6.11 4.26 2.54
CA PHE A 348 -6.11 5.09 1.35
C PHE A 348 -5.93 4.24 0.10
N ALA A 349 -6.89 4.30 -0.81
CA ALA A 349 -6.68 3.95 -2.20
C ALA A 349 -6.35 5.23 -2.97
N PHE A 350 -5.10 5.36 -3.40
CA PHE A 350 -4.69 6.43 -4.31
C PHE A 350 -5.19 6.06 -5.70
N THR A 351 -6.46 6.34 -5.93
CA THR A 351 -7.21 6.07 -7.16
C THR A 351 -6.67 6.90 -8.32
N GLU A 352 -6.08 8.06 -8.04
CA GLU A 352 -5.22 8.78 -8.98
C GLU A 352 -3.99 9.34 -8.28
N HIS A 353 -2.83 9.20 -8.90
CA HIS A 353 -1.66 10.00 -8.52
C HIS A 353 -0.74 10.26 -9.70
N GLY A 354 0.07 11.32 -9.63
CA GLY A 354 1.05 11.59 -10.68
C GLY A 354 1.63 12.99 -10.68
N THR A 355 2.43 13.26 -11.71
CA THR A 355 3.01 14.58 -12.00
C THR A 355 2.04 15.39 -12.87
N TRP A 356 1.40 16.44 -12.35
CA TRP A 356 0.41 17.28 -13.04
C TRP A 356 0.94 18.58 -13.70
N GLU A 357 2.24 18.82 -13.83
CA GLU A 357 2.74 20.10 -14.38
C GLU A 357 2.11 20.50 -15.74
N THR A 358 2.00 21.81 -15.93
CA THR A 358 1.24 22.49 -16.98
C THR A 358 1.66 22.06 -18.40
N ARG A 359 0.75 21.33 -19.05
CA ARG A 359 0.58 21.14 -20.51
C ARG A 359 1.74 20.62 -21.36
N THR A 360 2.94 20.32 -20.84
CA THR A 360 4.02 19.75 -21.67
C THR A 360 4.27 18.27 -21.36
N TYR A 361 4.06 17.42 -22.38
CA TYR A 361 4.34 15.98 -22.37
C TYR A 361 5.73 15.65 -21.79
N THR A 362 6.73 16.48 -22.10
CA THR A 362 8.13 16.30 -21.69
C THR A 362 8.32 16.31 -20.17
N LYS A 363 7.56 17.13 -19.43
CA LYS A 363 7.69 17.24 -17.97
C LYS A 363 7.02 16.08 -17.22
N ARG A 364 6.11 15.36 -17.88
CA ARG A 364 5.39 14.22 -17.31
C ARG A 364 6.08 12.89 -17.62
N GLN A 365 6.60 12.77 -18.83
CA GLN A 365 7.16 11.53 -19.37
C GLN A 365 8.69 11.51 -19.43
N GLY A 366 9.35 12.61 -19.08
CA GLY A 366 10.79 12.58 -18.83
C GLY A 366 11.12 12.01 -17.46
N LEU A 367 12.40 11.69 -17.19
CA LEU A 367 12.84 11.31 -15.85
C LEU A 367 12.44 12.35 -14.78
N GLN A 368 12.37 13.63 -15.15
CA GLN A 368 11.87 14.72 -14.31
C GLN A 368 10.46 14.45 -13.77
N GLY A 369 9.59 13.79 -14.54
CA GLY A 369 8.22 13.44 -14.15
C GLY A 369 8.06 12.00 -13.68
N ILE A 370 8.94 11.09 -14.11
CA ILE A 370 8.93 9.67 -13.75
C ILE A 370 9.53 9.44 -12.36
N LEU A 371 10.72 9.98 -12.07
CA LEU A 371 11.41 9.74 -10.79
C LEU A 371 10.68 10.31 -9.56
N PRO A 372 9.90 11.41 -9.62
CA PRO A 372 8.98 11.78 -8.54
C PRO A 372 7.95 10.68 -8.20
N THR A 373 7.54 9.89 -9.19
CA THR A 373 6.62 8.75 -8.97
C THR A 373 7.33 7.61 -8.26
N ALA A 374 8.59 7.32 -8.62
CA ALA A 374 9.43 6.37 -7.87
C ALA A 374 9.67 6.84 -6.43
N GLN A 375 9.94 8.14 -6.22
CA GLN A 375 10.05 8.73 -4.89
C GLN A 375 8.75 8.59 -4.09
N PHE A 376 7.60 8.81 -4.72
CA PHE A 376 6.30 8.57 -4.10
C PHE A 376 6.15 7.10 -3.67
N TYR A 377 6.48 6.13 -4.52
CA TYR A 377 6.44 4.70 -4.17
C TYR A 377 7.37 4.35 -3.00
N ASN A 378 8.62 4.80 -3.02
CA ASN A 378 9.57 4.53 -1.94
C ASN A 378 9.08 5.00 -0.57
N ARG A 379 8.28 6.06 -0.54
CA ARG A 379 7.73 6.59 0.71
C ARG A 379 6.39 5.97 1.10
N MET A 380 5.49 5.76 0.13
CA MET A 380 4.14 5.25 0.41
C MET A 380 4.13 3.75 0.72
N ILE A 381 4.98 2.95 0.08
CA ILE A 381 5.01 1.49 0.32
C ILE A 381 5.29 1.15 1.79
N LYS A 382 5.96 2.05 2.52
CA LYS A 382 6.27 1.88 3.94
C LYS A 382 5.10 2.13 4.90
N LYS A 383 3.94 2.57 4.40
CA LYS A 383 2.85 3.08 5.23
C LYS A 383 1.72 2.06 5.32
N ASP A 384 1.35 1.68 6.54
CA ASP A 384 0.34 0.66 6.83
C ASP A 384 -1.10 1.11 6.50
N TYR A 385 -1.32 2.42 6.42
CA TYR A 385 -2.57 3.05 5.97
C TYR A 385 -2.79 2.97 4.45
N MET A 386 -1.85 2.41 3.68
CA MET A 386 -2.01 2.26 2.24
C MET A 386 -2.78 1.00 1.88
N HIS A 387 -3.76 1.13 0.98
CA HIS A 387 -4.42 0.00 0.35
C HIS A 387 -3.83 -0.28 -1.04
N SER A 388 -3.74 0.75 -1.88
CA SER A 388 -3.34 0.64 -3.28
C SER A 388 -2.98 2.00 -3.85
N THR A 389 -2.26 2.04 -4.97
CA THR A 389 -2.02 3.26 -5.74
C THR A 389 -2.24 3.01 -7.22
N ASN A 390 -2.69 4.03 -7.96
CA ASN A 390 -3.00 3.92 -9.38
C ASN A 390 -2.45 5.15 -10.11
N ALA A 391 -1.30 5.01 -10.75
CA ALA A 391 -0.65 6.09 -11.48
C ALA A 391 -1.53 6.54 -12.64
N PHE A 392 -1.88 7.83 -12.66
CA PHE A 392 -2.72 8.43 -13.68
C PHE A 392 -1.86 8.97 -14.83
N CYS A 393 -2.05 8.54 -16.09
CA CYS A 393 -2.99 7.54 -16.58
C CYS A 393 -2.40 6.68 -17.69
N TYR A 394 -2.97 5.50 -17.85
CA TYR A 394 -2.41 4.42 -18.64
C TYR A 394 -2.41 4.69 -20.15
N THR A 395 -3.48 5.26 -20.72
CA THR A 395 -3.59 5.48 -22.18
C THR A 395 -3.70 6.94 -22.65
N HIS A 396 -3.85 7.91 -21.75
CA HIS A 396 -3.98 9.30 -22.17
C HIS A 396 -2.65 9.88 -22.65
N THR A 397 -2.65 10.54 -23.82
CA THR A 397 -1.45 11.02 -24.53
C THR A 397 -0.45 11.88 -23.74
N GLY A 398 -0.83 12.40 -22.57
CA GLY A 398 0.01 13.20 -21.68
C GLY A 398 0.67 12.43 -20.53
N TRP A 399 0.12 11.28 -20.14
CA TRP A 399 0.54 10.49 -18.98
C TRP A 399 0.72 8.98 -19.28
N ALA A 400 0.46 8.57 -20.53
CA ALA A 400 0.38 7.19 -20.94
C ALA A 400 1.62 6.35 -20.61
N PHE A 401 1.36 5.08 -20.26
CA PHE A 401 2.35 4.02 -20.17
C PHE A 401 2.75 3.51 -21.56
N VAL A 402 1.89 3.72 -22.55
CA VAL A 402 2.15 3.43 -23.96
C VAL A 402 1.67 4.60 -24.80
N ARG A 403 2.54 5.14 -25.65
CA ARG A 403 2.22 6.27 -26.53
C ARG A 403 2.23 5.86 -27.99
N LYS A 404 1.22 6.35 -28.72
CA LYS A 404 1.25 6.45 -30.18
C LYS A 404 2.17 7.59 -30.64
N GLN A 405 3.21 7.22 -31.37
CA GLN A 405 4.21 8.13 -31.92
C GLN A 405 3.68 8.86 -33.16
N ASP A 406 4.40 9.89 -33.59
CA ASP A 406 3.99 10.74 -34.72
C ASP A 406 3.96 9.97 -36.06
N ASP A 407 4.69 8.85 -36.15
CA ASP A 407 4.70 7.92 -37.29
C ASP A 407 3.61 6.83 -37.22
N GLY A 408 2.79 6.86 -36.17
CA GLY A 408 1.70 5.91 -35.94
C GLY A 408 2.07 4.65 -35.15
N THR A 409 3.36 4.41 -34.89
CA THR A 409 3.82 3.27 -34.07
C THR A 409 3.45 3.46 -32.61
N LEU A 410 3.35 2.35 -31.87
CA LEU A 410 3.10 2.34 -30.43
C LEU A 410 4.42 2.02 -29.71
N GLN A 411 4.71 2.71 -28.60
CA GLN A 411 5.92 2.48 -27.81
C GLN A 411 5.64 2.63 -26.32
N PRO A 412 6.22 1.77 -25.46
CA PRO A 412 6.18 1.95 -24.01
C PRO A 412 6.94 3.21 -23.60
N THR A 413 6.50 3.86 -22.52
CA THR A 413 7.14 5.06 -21.98
C THR A 413 8.06 4.71 -20.80
N GLY A 414 8.89 5.66 -20.36
CA GLY A 414 9.71 5.48 -19.17
C GLY A 414 8.90 5.22 -17.91
N MET A 415 7.62 5.64 -17.86
CA MET A 415 6.72 5.29 -16.75
C MET A 415 6.48 3.78 -16.69
N ASN A 416 6.24 3.15 -17.84
CA ASN A 416 6.02 1.71 -17.96
C ASN A 416 7.25 0.90 -17.52
N TYR A 417 8.43 1.29 -18.02
CA TYR A 417 9.69 0.67 -17.61
C TYR A 417 9.99 0.84 -16.11
N MET A 418 9.71 2.02 -15.53
CA MET A 418 9.90 2.23 -14.09
C MET A 418 8.94 1.36 -13.25
N HIS A 419 7.68 1.20 -13.66
CA HIS A 419 6.74 0.32 -12.96
C HIS A 419 7.17 -1.15 -13.02
N ALA A 420 7.69 -1.60 -14.17
CA ALA A 420 8.27 -2.93 -14.31
C ALA A 420 9.46 -3.18 -13.36
N VAL A 421 10.27 -2.15 -13.05
CA VAL A 421 11.34 -2.27 -12.06
C VAL A 421 10.78 -2.57 -10.67
N TYR A 422 9.70 -1.88 -10.26
CA TYR A 422 9.06 -2.15 -8.97
C TYR A 422 8.39 -3.52 -8.95
N GLU A 423 7.55 -3.86 -9.93
CA GLU A 423 6.83 -5.14 -9.97
C GLU A 423 7.77 -6.34 -9.87
N LYS A 424 8.84 -6.37 -10.67
CA LYS A 424 9.79 -7.51 -10.69
C LYS A 424 10.61 -7.64 -9.40
N ASN A 425 10.84 -6.54 -8.69
CA ASN A 425 11.79 -6.48 -7.59
C ASN A 425 11.18 -6.34 -6.20
N LEU A 426 9.91 -5.92 -6.09
CA LEU A 426 9.32 -5.66 -4.78
C LEU A 426 9.34 -6.93 -3.94
N GLY A 427 9.80 -6.79 -2.70
CA GLY A 427 9.74 -7.87 -1.70
C GLY A 427 8.32 -8.16 -1.24
N ASP A 428 8.18 -9.10 -0.30
CA ASP A 428 6.91 -9.48 0.36
C ASP A 428 6.65 -8.71 1.68
N ARG A 429 7.67 -8.00 2.20
CA ARG A 429 7.58 -7.21 3.44
C ARG A 429 8.53 -6.03 3.44
N VAL A 430 8.17 -4.97 4.19
CA VAL A 430 8.93 -3.73 4.31
C VAL A 430 9.66 -3.67 5.64
N TYR A 431 10.96 -3.36 5.60
CA TYR A 431 11.73 -3.04 6.79
C TYR A 431 11.86 -1.53 6.98
N ASP A 432 11.92 -1.13 8.24
CA ASP A 432 12.16 0.27 8.58
C ASP A 432 13.55 0.72 8.14
N THR A 433 13.63 1.97 7.71
CA THR A 433 14.87 2.57 7.23
C THR A 433 15.04 3.95 7.81
N LEU A 434 16.20 4.21 8.42
CA LEU A 434 16.59 5.54 8.85
C LEU A 434 17.62 6.11 7.87
N VAL A 435 17.36 7.30 7.35
CA VAL A 435 18.25 8.03 6.44
C VAL A 435 18.81 9.25 7.18
N GLU A 436 20.13 9.34 7.32
CA GLU A 436 20.83 10.38 8.05
C GLU A 436 21.83 11.10 7.13
N SER A 437 21.67 12.42 7.00
CA SER A 437 22.60 13.31 6.28
C SER A 437 22.32 14.76 6.69
N ASP A 438 23.32 15.63 6.55
CA ASP A 438 23.17 17.08 6.74
C ASP A 438 22.51 17.77 5.52
N SER A 439 22.25 17.02 4.43
CA SER A 439 21.70 17.56 3.19
C SER A 439 20.17 17.66 3.22
N PRO A 440 19.56 18.80 2.85
CA PRO A 440 18.11 18.91 2.70
C PRO A 440 17.54 18.07 1.54
N LEU A 441 18.41 17.43 0.74
CA LEU A 441 18.03 16.51 -0.34
C LEU A 441 17.56 15.15 0.18
N THR A 442 17.92 14.77 1.41
CA THR A 442 17.54 13.49 2.02
C THR A 442 16.36 13.63 3.00
N ASP A 443 16.14 14.83 3.54
CA ASP A 443 15.08 15.12 4.53
C ASP A 443 13.68 14.89 3.96
N GLU A 444 12.91 13.99 4.57
CA GLU A 444 11.54 13.64 4.16
C GLU A 444 10.54 14.79 4.27
N MET A 445 10.78 15.76 5.15
CA MET A 445 9.92 16.92 5.37
C MET A 445 10.34 18.12 4.50
N SER A 446 11.49 18.04 3.85
CA SER A 446 12.01 19.09 2.98
C SER A 446 11.34 19.08 1.61
N THR A 447 10.98 20.26 1.12
CA THR A 447 10.56 20.46 -0.28
C THR A 447 11.69 20.21 -1.28
N ALA A 448 12.95 20.25 -0.81
CA ALA A 448 14.13 19.96 -1.60
C ALA A 448 14.45 18.45 -1.67
N GLN A 449 13.67 17.56 -1.05
CA GLN A 449 13.98 16.14 -1.05
C GLN A 449 14.11 15.58 -2.47
N ARG A 450 15.25 14.97 -2.79
CA ARG A 450 15.55 14.30 -4.07
C ARG A 450 16.10 12.88 -3.91
N PHE A 451 16.41 12.46 -2.69
CA PHE A 451 16.89 11.12 -2.35
C PHE A 451 15.87 10.38 -1.48
N THR A 452 15.53 9.13 -1.85
CA THR A 452 14.70 8.25 -1.01
C THR A 452 15.15 6.81 -1.09
N VAL A 453 14.94 6.08 0.01
CA VAL A 453 15.25 4.65 0.12
C VAL A 453 14.00 3.87 0.49
N LEU A 454 13.83 2.67 -0.02
CA LEU A 454 12.86 1.67 0.44
C LEU A 454 13.58 0.32 0.56
N ALA A 455 13.47 -0.33 1.72
CA ALA A 455 14.02 -1.66 1.95
C ALA A 455 12.87 -2.67 2.07
N THR A 456 12.92 -3.72 1.24
CA THR A 456 11.94 -4.82 1.29
C THR A 456 12.65 -6.16 1.30
N ALA A 457 12.15 -7.14 2.01
CA ALA A 457 12.68 -8.51 1.95
C ALA A 457 11.84 -9.36 1.00
N LYS A 458 12.47 -10.30 0.30
CA LYS A 458 11.83 -11.26 -0.60
C LYS A 458 12.23 -12.67 -0.18
N GLY A 459 11.26 -13.51 0.16
CA GLY A 459 11.60 -14.83 0.67
C GLY A 459 12.36 -14.76 1.98
N ASP A 460 13.22 -15.74 2.24
CA ASP A 460 13.83 -15.90 3.56
C ASP A 460 15.19 -15.23 3.71
N ASN A 461 15.85 -14.84 2.63
CA ASN A 461 17.25 -14.43 2.69
C ASN A 461 17.65 -13.29 1.74
N GLN A 462 16.71 -12.75 0.96
CA GLN A 462 16.98 -11.63 0.05
C GLN A 462 16.44 -10.32 0.59
N LEU A 463 17.29 -9.31 0.59
CA LEU A 463 16.94 -7.91 0.85
C LEU A 463 17.04 -7.12 -0.46
N LYS A 464 16.00 -6.38 -0.79
CA LYS A 464 15.86 -5.52 -1.97
C LYS A 464 15.84 -4.06 -1.51
N ILE A 465 16.88 -3.30 -1.87
CA ILE A 465 16.99 -1.88 -1.51
C ILE A 465 16.73 -1.03 -2.76
N PHE A 466 15.62 -0.33 -2.78
CA PHE A 466 15.25 0.65 -3.80
C PHE A 466 15.80 2.01 -3.39
N ILE A 467 16.55 2.67 -4.26
CA ILE A 467 17.11 4.00 -4.04
C ILE A 467 16.71 4.86 -5.23
N CYS A 468 16.05 5.99 -4.98
CA CYS A 468 15.72 6.95 -6.03
C CYS A 468 16.55 8.22 -5.81
N ASN A 469 17.31 8.60 -6.84
CA ASN A 469 18.05 9.84 -6.92
C ASN A 469 17.50 10.71 -8.06
N ARG A 470 16.76 11.77 -7.69
CA ARG A 470 16.19 12.74 -8.62
C ARG A 470 17.13 13.86 -9.00
N GLU A 471 18.31 13.96 -8.37
CA GLU A 471 19.25 15.03 -8.68
C GLU A 471 19.74 14.90 -10.13
N PRO A 472 19.79 16.01 -10.90
CA PRO A 472 20.29 15.98 -12.26
C PRO A 472 21.79 15.68 -12.35
N TYR A 473 22.59 16.07 -11.35
CA TYR A 473 24.06 16.04 -11.45
C TYR A 473 24.79 15.54 -10.20
N THR A 474 24.09 15.44 -9.07
CA THR A 474 24.69 15.02 -7.80
C THR A 474 24.51 13.52 -7.58
N ASP A 475 25.64 12.82 -7.46
CA ASP A 475 25.69 11.44 -6.97
C ASP A 475 25.58 11.42 -5.44
N PHE A 476 25.23 10.27 -4.86
CA PHE A 476 25.29 10.06 -3.41
C PHE A 476 26.24 8.92 -3.06
N ASN A 477 27.05 9.10 -2.03
CA ASN A 477 27.75 7.99 -1.38
C ASN A 477 26.85 7.49 -0.24
N VAL A 478 26.31 6.29 -0.42
CA VAL A 478 25.40 5.67 0.55
C VAL A 478 26.19 4.70 1.41
N ASN A 479 26.27 4.92 2.71
CA ASN A 479 26.83 3.96 3.66
C ASN A 479 25.69 3.22 4.35
N PHE A 480 25.73 1.89 4.33
CA PHE A 480 24.69 1.07 4.92
C PHE A 480 25.09 0.52 6.29
N LYS A 481 24.13 0.51 7.21
CA LYS A 481 24.18 -0.23 8.48
C LYS A 481 23.08 -1.28 8.45
N PHE A 482 23.46 -2.54 8.67
CA PHE A 482 22.59 -3.71 8.64
C PHE A 482 22.74 -4.52 9.94
N ASN A 483 21.70 -5.26 10.33
CA ASN A 483 21.84 -6.25 11.39
C ASN A 483 22.54 -7.54 10.90
N ASN A 484 22.41 -7.85 9.61
CA ASN A 484 23.01 -9.03 8.99
C ASN A 484 24.19 -8.69 8.07
N ASN A 485 25.06 -9.68 7.82
CA ASN A 485 26.06 -9.59 6.76
C ASN A 485 25.43 -9.93 5.41
N TYR A 486 25.65 -9.07 4.41
CA TYR A 486 25.12 -9.23 3.06
C TYR A 486 26.20 -9.33 2.00
N THR A 487 25.85 -10.00 0.92
CA THR A 487 26.55 -9.97 -0.37
C THR A 487 25.65 -9.28 -1.38
N LEU A 488 26.15 -8.27 -2.11
CA LEU A 488 25.45 -7.75 -3.28
C LEU A 488 25.58 -8.75 -4.43
N VAL A 489 24.43 -9.26 -4.90
CA VAL A 489 24.35 -10.29 -5.94
C VAL A 489 23.80 -9.78 -7.26
N GLU A 490 23.07 -8.66 -7.25
CA GLU A 490 22.55 -8.04 -8.46
C GLU A 490 22.28 -6.55 -8.25
N GLU A 491 22.55 -5.75 -9.28
CA GLU A 491 22.24 -4.33 -9.37
C GLU A 491 21.33 -4.08 -10.58
N THR A 492 20.15 -3.53 -10.33
CA THR A 492 19.24 -3.04 -11.39
C THR A 492 19.27 -1.52 -11.41
N VAL A 493 19.59 -0.90 -12.54
CA VAL A 493 19.64 0.57 -12.70
C VAL A 493 18.68 1.00 -13.81
N PHE A 494 17.68 1.79 -13.45
CA PHE A 494 16.81 2.51 -14.38
C PHE A 494 17.25 3.98 -14.50
N THR A 495 17.61 4.40 -15.71
CA THR A 495 18.11 5.75 -15.98
C THR A 495 17.89 6.16 -17.44
N ALA A 496 18.38 7.34 -17.79
CA ALA A 496 18.40 7.89 -19.14
C ALA A 496 19.52 8.93 -19.24
N PRO A 497 19.98 9.30 -20.45
CA PRO A 497 21.08 10.25 -20.62
C PRO A 497 20.90 11.62 -19.94
N ASN A 498 19.66 12.08 -19.76
CA ASN A 498 19.33 13.38 -19.16
C ASN A 498 17.99 13.28 -18.39
N ILE A 499 17.79 14.14 -17.38
CA ILE A 499 16.55 14.26 -16.63
C ILE A 499 15.34 14.61 -17.53
N TYR A 500 15.58 15.20 -18.70
CA TYR A 500 14.56 15.52 -19.70
C TYR A 500 14.40 14.46 -20.81
N SER A 501 15.10 13.33 -20.75
CA SER A 501 14.99 12.24 -21.74
C SER A 501 13.57 11.72 -21.87
N LEU A 502 13.05 11.58 -23.10
CA LEU A 502 11.66 11.16 -23.35
C LEU A 502 11.50 10.39 -24.67
N VAL A 503 10.54 9.46 -24.71
CA VAL A 503 10.16 8.72 -25.93
C VAL A 503 9.14 9.55 -26.72
N TYR A 504 9.52 10.00 -27.92
CA TYR A 504 8.64 10.76 -28.83
C TYR A 504 8.69 10.34 -30.31
N SER A 505 9.65 9.50 -30.68
CA SER A 505 9.76 8.87 -31.99
C SER A 505 10.57 7.59 -31.92
N GLU A 506 10.58 6.82 -33.00
CA GLU A 506 11.39 5.61 -33.17
C GLU A 506 12.88 5.81 -32.82
N ASN A 507 13.44 6.99 -33.13
CA ASN A 507 14.84 7.33 -32.80
C ASN A 507 15.12 7.52 -31.30
N THR A 508 14.08 7.55 -30.47
CA THR A 508 14.16 7.76 -29.02
C THR A 508 13.54 6.62 -28.22
N LYS A 509 13.18 5.51 -28.87
CA LYS A 509 12.55 4.36 -28.22
C LYS A 509 13.42 3.76 -27.11
N ASP A 510 14.75 3.77 -27.30
CA ASP A 510 15.74 3.20 -26.38
C ASP A 510 16.37 4.26 -25.46
N VAL A 511 15.75 5.44 -25.29
CA VAL A 511 16.33 6.54 -24.50
C VAL A 511 16.34 6.22 -23.00
N PHE A 512 15.42 5.39 -22.53
CA PHE A 512 15.40 4.86 -21.18
C PHE A 512 16.12 3.51 -21.17
N THR A 513 16.96 3.30 -20.16
CA THR A 513 17.69 2.06 -20.00
C THR A 513 17.39 1.46 -18.64
N THR A 514 17.08 0.17 -18.63
CA THR A 514 17.08 -0.65 -17.41
C THR A 514 18.20 -1.68 -17.57
N THR A 515 19.25 -1.56 -16.78
CA THR A 515 20.39 -2.49 -16.82
C THR A 515 20.34 -3.37 -15.59
N VAL A 516 20.34 -4.69 -15.77
CA VAL A 516 20.46 -5.69 -14.70
C VAL A 516 21.85 -6.29 -14.75
N THR A 517 22.64 -6.07 -13.71
CA THR A 517 24.04 -6.48 -13.64
C THR A 517 24.23 -7.47 -12.49
N PRO A 518 24.58 -8.74 -12.76
CA PRO A 518 25.00 -9.67 -11.73
C PRO A 518 26.25 -9.15 -10.99
N LYS A 519 26.27 -9.33 -9.68
CA LYS A 519 27.34 -8.89 -8.78
C LYS A 519 27.80 -10.05 -7.90
N ASN A 520 28.91 -9.86 -7.20
CA ASN A 520 29.40 -10.76 -6.17
C ASN A 520 30.31 -9.99 -5.22
N GLU A 521 29.70 -9.08 -4.46
CA GLU A 521 30.43 -8.18 -3.54
C GLU A 521 30.07 -8.54 -2.10
N PRO A 522 30.87 -9.40 -1.42
CA PRO A 522 30.60 -9.82 -0.05
C PRO A 522 30.92 -8.71 0.96
N ASN A 523 30.29 -8.78 2.14
CA ASN A 523 30.38 -7.76 3.18
C ASN A 523 29.98 -6.37 2.66
N PHE A 524 28.91 -6.33 1.88
CA PHE A 524 28.43 -5.12 1.25
C PHE A 524 27.95 -4.11 2.31
N SER A 525 28.50 -2.89 2.28
CA SER A 525 28.18 -1.85 3.26
C SER A 525 28.18 -0.42 2.68
N SER A 526 28.43 -0.25 1.39
CA SER A 526 28.37 1.08 0.77
C SER A 526 28.09 1.01 -0.74
N TYR A 527 27.54 2.08 -1.28
CA TYR A 527 27.17 2.18 -2.68
C TYR A 527 27.32 3.62 -3.20
N LYS A 528 27.82 3.77 -4.43
CA LYS A 528 27.84 5.07 -5.11
C LYS A 528 26.59 5.18 -6.00
N MET A 529 25.58 5.87 -5.49
CA MET A 529 24.29 6.07 -6.14
C MET A 529 24.38 7.13 -7.25
N PRO A 530 24.15 6.78 -8.52
CA PRO A 530 24.24 7.74 -9.62
C PRO A 530 23.08 8.73 -9.63
N SER A 531 23.36 9.96 -10.07
CA SER A 531 22.33 10.96 -10.42
C SER A 531 21.30 10.44 -11.42
N LYS A 532 20.07 11.00 -11.40
CA LYS A 532 18.99 10.73 -12.37
C LYS A 532 18.65 9.24 -12.51
N SER A 533 18.52 8.52 -11.40
CA SER A 533 18.31 7.08 -11.45
C SER A 533 17.37 6.55 -10.38
N LEU A 534 16.77 5.41 -10.69
CA LEU A 534 16.20 4.48 -9.73
C LEU A 534 17.09 3.23 -9.74
N VAL A 535 17.63 2.86 -8.59
CA VAL A 535 18.46 1.68 -8.42
C VAL A 535 17.77 0.69 -7.50
N VAL A 536 17.85 -0.60 -7.83
CA VAL A 536 17.53 -1.69 -6.93
C VAL A 536 18.78 -2.53 -6.68
N LEU A 537 19.19 -2.61 -5.42
CA LEU A 537 20.25 -3.51 -4.98
C LEU A 537 19.62 -4.79 -4.43
N THR A 538 19.97 -5.93 -5.01
CA THR A 538 19.60 -7.25 -4.50
C THR A 538 20.74 -7.79 -3.66
N LEU A 539 20.48 -7.92 -2.36
CA LEU A 539 21.41 -8.39 -1.36
C LEU A 539 20.97 -9.78 -0.86
N GLU A 540 21.92 -10.68 -0.67
CA GLU A 540 21.69 -11.99 -0.06
C GLU A 540 22.42 -12.11 1.26
N THR A 541 21.75 -12.68 2.25
CA THR A 541 22.35 -13.06 3.52
C THR A 541 22.24 -14.57 3.75
N LYS A 542 23.03 -15.08 4.70
CA LYS A 542 22.92 -16.47 5.17
C LYS A 542 21.88 -16.63 6.28
N SER A 543 21.52 -15.53 6.95
CA SER A 543 20.53 -15.52 8.01
C SER A 543 19.10 -15.58 7.44
N LYS A 544 18.17 -16.19 8.17
CA LYS A 544 16.74 -16.05 7.86
C LYS A 544 16.31 -14.63 8.27
N LEU A 545 15.69 -13.92 7.33
CA LEU A 545 15.18 -12.57 7.50
C LEU A 545 13.82 -12.59 8.23
N PRO A 546 13.63 -11.81 9.30
CA PRO A 546 12.39 -11.83 10.10
C PRO A 546 11.13 -11.55 9.29
N ARG A 547 10.01 -12.19 9.63
CA ARG A 547 8.68 -11.96 9.03
C ARG A 547 7.67 -11.49 10.07
N LEU A 548 6.63 -10.77 9.64
CA LEU A 548 5.56 -10.33 10.54
C LEU A 548 4.89 -11.55 11.16
N GLY A 549 4.93 -11.65 12.49
CA GLY A 549 4.35 -12.78 13.23
C GLY A 549 5.32 -13.95 13.47
N GLU A 550 6.43 -14.04 12.74
CA GLU A 550 7.52 -14.95 13.08
C GLU A 550 8.38 -14.32 14.19
N ALA A 551 8.42 -14.94 15.37
CA ALA A 551 9.49 -14.63 16.31
C ALA A 551 10.84 -14.90 15.64
N ALA A 552 11.86 -14.09 15.97
CA ALA A 552 13.25 -14.45 15.71
C ALA A 552 13.46 -15.88 16.26
N ASP A 553 13.78 -16.81 15.37
CA ASP A 553 13.75 -18.28 15.54
C ASP A 553 12.36 -18.94 15.36
N SER A 554 12.01 -19.23 14.11
CA SER A 554 10.98 -20.22 13.78
C SER A 554 11.52 -21.25 12.79
N GLU A 555 12.07 -22.33 13.33
CA GLU A 555 12.04 -23.63 12.66
C GLU A 555 10.59 -24.14 12.63
N GLU A 556 10.20 -24.85 11.57
CA GLU A 556 8.91 -25.54 11.47
C GLU A 556 8.80 -26.54 12.62
N VAL A 557 7.79 -26.37 13.50
CA VAL A 557 7.60 -27.26 14.65
C VAL A 557 7.12 -28.62 14.14
N THR A 558 8.02 -29.58 14.06
CA THR A 558 7.73 -30.96 13.68
C THR A 558 7.64 -31.86 14.90
N TYR A 559 6.98 -33.02 14.74
CA TYR A 559 6.93 -34.08 15.75
C TYR A 559 7.07 -35.43 15.03
N ASP A 560 8.06 -36.23 15.44
CA ASP A 560 8.43 -37.50 14.81
C ASP A 560 8.02 -38.74 15.63
N GLY A 561 7.41 -38.54 16.79
CA GLY A 561 6.95 -39.60 17.69
C GLY A 561 5.56 -40.17 17.37
N GLU A 562 5.04 -41.00 18.28
CA GLU A 562 3.75 -41.68 18.11
C GLU A 562 2.56 -40.74 18.40
N LYS A 563 1.75 -40.49 17.37
CA LYS A 563 0.55 -39.65 17.46
C LYS A 563 -0.67 -40.45 17.96
N LYS A 564 -0.88 -40.45 19.27
CA LYS A 564 -1.93 -41.25 19.94
C LYS A 564 -3.29 -40.57 20.13
N PHE A 565 -3.37 -39.24 20.06
CA PHE A 565 -4.61 -38.48 20.26
C PHE A 565 -5.34 -38.28 18.93
N ILE A 566 -6.52 -38.90 18.79
CA ILE A 566 -7.30 -38.90 17.54
C ILE A 566 -7.87 -37.51 17.26
N ASP A 567 -8.27 -36.79 18.31
CA ASP A 567 -8.87 -35.45 18.21
C ASP A 567 -7.85 -34.33 17.94
N LEU A 568 -6.58 -34.66 17.71
CA LEU A 568 -5.55 -33.72 17.26
C LEU A 568 -5.23 -33.84 15.77
N GLU A 569 -5.77 -34.82 15.04
CA GLU A 569 -5.51 -34.96 13.61
C GLU A 569 -6.01 -33.73 12.84
N GLY A 570 -5.09 -33.01 12.20
CA GLY A 570 -5.39 -31.75 11.51
C GLY A 570 -5.62 -30.55 12.43
N TYR A 571 -5.42 -30.70 13.74
CA TYR A 571 -5.47 -29.58 14.68
C TYR A 571 -4.20 -28.71 14.55
N TRP A 572 -4.37 -27.40 14.48
CA TRP A 572 -3.27 -26.47 14.19
C TRP A 572 -2.10 -26.53 15.20
N ALA A 573 -2.37 -26.88 16.46
CA ALA A 573 -1.37 -27.01 17.52
C ALA A 573 -0.88 -28.45 17.75
N GLU A 574 -1.19 -29.38 16.83
CA GLU A 574 -0.96 -30.83 17.01
C GLU A 574 0.49 -31.14 17.43
N ASN A 575 1.48 -30.69 16.64
CA ASN A 575 2.89 -30.99 16.91
C ASN A 575 3.38 -30.37 18.23
N GLU A 576 2.87 -29.19 18.60
CA GLU A 576 3.22 -28.51 19.85
C GLU A 576 2.70 -29.29 21.06
N ILE A 577 1.46 -29.78 20.98
CA ILE A 577 0.82 -30.59 22.02
C ILE A 577 1.57 -31.91 22.20
N TYR A 578 1.98 -32.56 21.12
CA TYR A 578 2.76 -33.80 21.20
C TYR A 578 4.14 -33.60 21.81
N ASN A 579 4.87 -32.54 21.41
CA ASN A 579 6.16 -32.21 22.03
C ASN A 579 6.01 -31.95 23.55
N LEU A 580 4.96 -31.25 23.98
CA LEU A 580 4.68 -31.07 25.41
C LEU A 580 4.24 -32.37 26.12
N SER A 581 3.57 -33.28 25.41
CA SER A 581 3.15 -34.57 25.95
C SER A 581 4.38 -35.44 26.24
N ASP A 582 5.34 -35.48 25.33
CA ASP A 582 6.57 -36.25 25.48
C ASP A 582 7.50 -35.65 26.55
N ALA A 583 7.45 -34.32 26.72
CA ALA A 583 8.07 -33.64 27.86
C ALA A 583 7.34 -33.89 29.20
N GLY A 584 6.21 -34.59 29.21
CA GLY A 584 5.41 -34.85 30.42
C GLY A 584 4.69 -33.62 30.99
N ILE A 585 4.60 -32.54 30.20
CA ILE A 585 3.98 -31.27 30.62
C ILE A 585 2.46 -31.37 30.49
N VAL A 586 1.97 -31.79 29.32
CA VAL A 586 0.52 -31.98 29.08
C VAL A 586 0.15 -33.46 29.12
N ASN A 587 -1.10 -33.75 29.48
CA ASN A 587 -1.68 -35.09 29.43
C ASN A 587 -3.02 -35.05 28.69
N GLY A 588 -3.35 -36.14 28.00
CA GLY A 588 -4.69 -36.36 27.44
C GLY A 588 -5.77 -36.50 28.52
N VAL A 589 -7.03 -36.35 28.10
CA VAL A 589 -8.21 -36.62 28.96
C VAL A 589 -8.55 -38.12 28.98
N SER A 590 -8.08 -38.86 27.98
CA SER A 590 -8.09 -40.33 27.90
C SER A 590 -6.77 -40.81 27.27
N ALA A 591 -6.66 -42.11 27.01
CA ALA A 591 -5.50 -42.67 26.30
C ALA A 591 -5.37 -42.17 24.85
N ASP A 592 -6.49 -41.78 24.24
CA ASP A 592 -6.65 -41.50 22.81
C ASP A 592 -7.27 -40.13 22.50
N ALA A 593 -7.53 -39.29 23.51
CA ALA A 593 -8.08 -37.95 23.33
C ALA A 593 -7.42 -36.88 24.20
N PHE A 594 -7.25 -35.67 23.65
CA PHE A 594 -6.71 -34.49 24.33
C PHE A 594 -7.77 -33.44 24.70
N SER A 595 -8.85 -33.36 23.92
CA SER A 595 -9.96 -32.40 23.99
C SER A 595 -9.52 -30.94 23.85
N PRO A 596 -8.87 -30.56 22.73
CA PRO A 596 -8.19 -29.26 22.58
C PRO A 596 -9.14 -28.05 22.70
N ASP A 597 -10.41 -28.17 22.32
CA ASP A 597 -11.35 -27.05 22.30
C ASP A 597 -12.11 -26.83 23.62
N THR A 598 -11.90 -27.70 24.62
CA THR A 598 -12.52 -27.53 25.94
C THR A 598 -11.84 -26.42 26.73
N LYS A 599 -12.62 -25.68 27.54
CA LYS A 599 -12.07 -24.59 28.36
C LYS A 599 -11.12 -25.13 29.43
N VAL A 600 -10.03 -24.42 29.64
CA VAL A 600 -9.01 -24.77 30.64
C VAL A 600 -9.20 -23.94 31.90
N THR A 601 -9.05 -24.57 33.07
CA THR A 601 -9.17 -23.90 34.37
C THR A 601 -7.88 -23.19 34.78
N ARG A 602 -7.96 -22.27 35.73
CA ARG A 602 -6.80 -21.65 36.38
C ARG A 602 -5.90 -22.70 37.03
N GLY A 603 -6.48 -23.73 37.64
CA GLY A 603 -5.77 -24.88 38.21
C GLY A 603 -4.96 -25.64 37.17
N ASP A 604 -5.58 -25.98 36.04
CA ASP A 604 -4.92 -26.71 34.96
C ASP A 604 -3.78 -25.87 34.36
N PHE A 605 -4.02 -24.59 34.07
CA PHE A 605 -2.96 -23.72 33.54
C PHE A 605 -1.79 -23.55 34.52
N ALA A 606 -2.08 -23.38 35.82
CA ALA A 606 -1.04 -23.33 36.86
C ALA A 606 -0.22 -24.62 36.91
N LEU A 607 -0.86 -25.79 36.77
CA LEU A 607 -0.17 -27.08 36.73
C LEU A 607 0.74 -27.21 35.50
N LEU A 608 0.28 -26.78 34.31
CA LEU A 608 1.09 -26.78 33.10
C LEU A 608 2.31 -25.86 33.23
N LEU A 609 2.09 -24.62 33.69
CA LEU A 609 3.17 -23.66 33.92
C LEU A 609 4.17 -24.18 34.94
N TYR A 610 3.69 -24.75 36.04
CA TYR A 610 4.53 -25.37 37.06
C TYR A 610 5.39 -26.50 36.50
N ARG A 611 4.83 -27.43 35.73
CA ARG A 611 5.60 -28.52 35.09
C ARG A 611 6.66 -28.00 34.14
N THR A 612 6.42 -26.85 33.54
CA THR A 612 7.36 -26.18 32.63
C THR A 612 8.51 -25.54 33.40
N ILE A 613 8.23 -24.79 34.48
CA ILE A 613 9.20 -23.89 35.14
C ILE A 613 9.71 -24.33 36.51
N LYS A 614 9.21 -25.44 37.07
CA LYS A 614 9.61 -25.91 38.40
C LYS A 614 11.11 -26.20 38.42
N LYS A 615 11.80 -25.61 39.40
CA LYS A 615 13.18 -25.96 39.78
C LYS A 615 13.12 -26.81 41.05
N ASP A 616 14.12 -27.67 41.29
CA ASP A 616 14.18 -28.59 42.46
C ASP A 616 14.41 -27.85 43.80
N LYS A 617 13.53 -26.90 44.12
CA LYS A 617 13.58 -26.04 45.29
C LYS A 617 12.39 -26.35 46.18
N LYS A 618 12.68 -26.68 47.45
CA LYS A 618 11.64 -26.80 48.48
C LYS A 618 11.08 -25.43 48.80
N VAL A 619 9.75 -25.35 48.85
CA VAL A 619 8.99 -24.15 49.22
C VAL A 619 8.23 -24.40 50.52
N SER A 620 7.86 -23.32 51.22
CA SER A 620 7.06 -23.42 52.44
C SER A 620 5.61 -23.80 52.09
N ASN A 621 5.00 -24.65 52.91
CA ASN A 621 3.58 -25.00 52.79
C ASN A 621 2.72 -24.06 53.62
N PHE A 622 1.62 -23.59 53.06
CA PHE A 622 0.59 -22.83 53.77
C PHE A 622 -0.79 -23.16 53.20
N GLU A 623 -1.84 -22.76 53.91
CA GLU A 623 -3.22 -23.02 53.52
C GLU A 623 -3.65 -22.11 52.37
N ILE A 624 -4.25 -22.71 51.34
CA ILE A 624 -4.94 -22.02 50.24
C ILE A 624 -6.39 -22.51 50.29
N LEU A 625 -7.33 -21.64 50.67
CA LEU A 625 -8.66 -22.04 51.15
C LEU A 625 -9.47 -22.88 50.16
N ASP A 626 -9.25 -22.70 48.86
CA ASP A 626 -9.92 -23.42 47.77
C ASP A 626 -9.01 -24.43 47.05
N VAL A 627 -7.83 -24.72 47.60
CA VAL A 627 -6.90 -25.74 47.13
C VAL A 627 -6.43 -26.57 48.33
N GLY A 628 -7.19 -27.61 48.67
CA GLY A 628 -6.84 -28.49 49.79
C GLY A 628 -5.49 -29.19 49.63
N PHE A 629 -4.84 -29.56 50.74
CA PHE A 629 -3.52 -30.21 50.72
C PHE A 629 -3.46 -31.51 49.90
N ASP A 630 -4.57 -32.26 49.86
CA ASP A 630 -4.69 -33.50 49.10
C ASP A 630 -5.09 -33.27 47.62
N SER A 631 -5.28 -32.02 47.20
CA SER A 631 -5.58 -31.66 45.81
C SER A 631 -4.38 -31.95 44.90
N PRO A 632 -4.58 -32.52 43.70
CA PRO A 632 -3.50 -32.72 42.74
C PRO A 632 -2.87 -31.40 42.25
N TYR A 633 -3.54 -30.27 42.48
CA TYR A 633 -3.05 -28.93 42.14
C TYR A 633 -2.25 -28.27 43.27
N TYR A 634 -2.28 -28.81 44.50
CA TYR A 634 -1.72 -28.14 45.68
C TYR A 634 -0.23 -27.82 45.52
N GLU A 635 0.58 -28.79 45.11
CA GLU A 635 2.02 -28.59 44.95
C GLU A 635 2.33 -27.48 43.93
N ALA A 636 1.64 -27.49 42.79
CA ALA A 636 1.83 -26.53 41.72
C ALA A 636 1.44 -25.11 42.16
N VAL A 637 0.24 -24.95 42.74
CA VAL A 637 -0.26 -23.65 43.18
C VAL A 637 0.59 -23.11 44.34
N ASN A 638 0.91 -23.94 45.34
CA ASN A 638 1.76 -23.54 46.47
C ASN A 638 3.15 -23.06 45.99
N TYR A 639 3.77 -23.79 45.06
CA TYR A 639 5.05 -23.40 44.49
C TYR A 639 4.98 -22.05 43.76
N LEU A 640 3.98 -21.87 42.88
CA LEU A 640 3.82 -20.65 42.10
C LEU A 640 3.44 -19.43 42.97
N VAL A 641 2.74 -19.62 44.09
CA VAL A 641 2.52 -18.54 45.07
C VAL A 641 3.82 -18.16 45.76
N ASN A 642 4.63 -19.13 46.21
CA ASN A 642 5.94 -18.86 46.82
C ASN A 642 6.91 -18.11 45.87
N MET A 643 6.77 -18.30 44.55
CA MET A 643 7.54 -17.57 43.53
C MET A 643 6.99 -16.17 43.20
N GLY A 644 5.83 -15.80 43.76
CA GLY A 644 5.12 -14.57 43.43
C GLY A 644 4.47 -14.56 42.05
N VAL A 645 4.32 -15.73 41.41
CA VAL A 645 3.65 -15.89 40.11
C VAL A 645 2.14 -15.83 40.28
N ILE A 646 1.62 -16.55 41.28
CA ILE A 646 0.22 -16.51 41.68
C ILE A 646 0.05 -15.54 42.85
N ARG A 647 -0.94 -14.68 42.74
CA ARG A 647 -1.42 -13.84 43.85
C ARG A 647 -2.78 -14.38 44.29
N LEU A 648 -2.94 -14.58 45.60
CA LEU A 648 -4.20 -15.02 46.18
C LEU A 648 -5.07 -13.80 46.52
N ASP A 649 -6.38 -13.95 46.37
CA ASP A 649 -7.36 -12.98 46.84
C ASP A 649 -8.09 -13.57 48.06
N ASN A 650 -7.99 -12.92 49.21
CA ASN A 650 -8.55 -13.42 50.49
C ASN A 650 -8.21 -14.91 50.75
N ASN A 651 -6.95 -15.29 50.54
CA ASN A 651 -6.41 -16.66 50.64
C ASN A 651 -7.04 -17.68 49.68
N LYS A 652 -7.68 -17.25 48.59
CA LYS A 652 -8.23 -18.11 47.53
C LYS A 652 -7.50 -17.91 46.19
N PHE A 653 -7.41 -18.98 45.40
CA PHE A 653 -6.80 -18.99 44.07
C PHE A 653 -7.84 -18.93 42.93
N ASN A 654 -9.08 -19.32 43.22
CA ASN A 654 -10.18 -19.62 42.29
C ASN A 654 -9.86 -20.80 41.35
N LEU A 655 -9.52 -21.95 41.93
CA LEU A 655 -8.98 -23.13 41.24
C LEU A 655 -9.75 -23.53 39.97
N ASN A 656 -11.08 -23.66 40.08
CA ASN A 656 -11.94 -24.22 39.04
C ASN A 656 -12.46 -23.19 38.03
N ALA A 657 -12.14 -21.91 38.19
CA ALA A 657 -12.59 -20.89 37.24
C ALA A 657 -11.83 -21.03 35.91
N PRO A 658 -12.48 -20.85 34.75
CA PRO A 658 -11.79 -20.71 33.47
C PRO A 658 -10.77 -19.56 33.50
N ILE A 659 -9.66 -19.71 32.78
CA ILE A 659 -8.63 -18.67 32.71
C ILE A 659 -8.73 -17.86 31.42
N SER A 660 -8.56 -16.54 31.50
CA SER A 660 -8.50 -15.63 30.36
C SER A 660 -7.09 -15.49 29.78
N VAL A 661 -6.97 -14.98 28.55
CA VAL A 661 -5.69 -14.67 27.90
C VAL A 661 -4.85 -13.73 28.79
N ILE A 662 -5.43 -12.63 29.28
CA ILE A 662 -4.69 -11.66 30.11
C ILE A 662 -4.24 -12.25 31.45
N ASP A 663 -5.03 -13.13 32.07
CA ASP A 663 -4.67 -13.77 33.33
C ASP A 663 -3.51 -14.75 33.14
N ALA A 664 -3.55 -15.55 32.06
CA ALA A 664 -2.46 -16.45 31.67
C ALA A 664 -1.18 -15.67 31.36
N ALA A 665 -1.27 -14.64 30.53
CA ALA A 665 -0.16 -13.74 30.18
C ALA A 665 0.45 -13.08 31.43
N SER A 666 -0.39 -12.68 32.37
CA SER A 666 0.02 -12.10 33.66
C SER A 666 0.77 -13.08 34.54
N MET A 667 0.38 -14.35 34.57
CA MET A 667 1.11 -15.40 35.28
C MET A 667 2.49 -15.61 34.65
N ILE A 668 2.58 -15.72 33.33
CA ILE A 668 3.85 -15.89 32.61
C ILE A 668 4.75 -14.66 32.80
N TYR A 669 4.21 -13.44 32.71
CA TYR A 669 4.96 -12.21 32.93
C TYR A 669 5.60 -12.16 34.33
N ARG A 670 4.91 -12.67 35.36
CA ARG A 670 5.46 -12.73 36.72
C ARG A 670 6.43 -13.90 36.93
N ALA A 671 6.31 -14.96 36.14
CA ALA A 671 7.24 -16.08 36.14
C ALA A 671 8.61 -15.64 35.59
N ASP A 672 8.63 -14.80 34.55
CA ASP A 672 9.85 -14.24 33.98
C ASP A 672 10.58 -13.38 35.03
N LYS A 673 11.84 -13.71 35.33
CA LYS A 673 12.67 -12.98 36.31
C LYS A 673 13.75 -12.12 35.67
N THR A 674 13.75 -11.98 34.34
CA THR A 674 14.69 -11.10 33.63
C THR A 674 14.44 -9.63 33.98
N ALA A 675 15.53 -8.85 34.01
CA ALA A 675 15.48 -7.43 34.36
C ALA A 675 15.05 -6.53 33.18
N ASP A 676 15.16 -7.02 31.94
CA ASP A 676 14.88 -6.25 30.72
C ASP A 676 13.52 -6.64 30.13
N LYS A 677 12.44 -6.13 30.74
CA LYS A 677 11.06 -6.33 30.26
C LYS A 677 10.59 -5.21 29.36
N LYS A 678 11.45 -4.74 28.45
CA LYS A 678 11.07 -3.74 27.45
C LYS A 678 10.06 -4.33 26.49
N ALA A 679 9.03 -3.55 26.21
CA ALA A 679 8.02 -3.89 25.21
C ALA A 679 7.78 -2.65 24.35
N ILE A 680 7.70 -2.87 23.03
CA ILE A 680 7.19 -1.87 22.09
C ILE A 680 5.68 -1.81 22.28
N ASP A 681 5.08 -0.63 22.12
CA ASP A 681 3.63 -0.53 22.15
C ASP A 681 3.00 -1.29 20.98
N MET A 682 2.27 -2.34 21.33
CA MET A 682 1.55 -3.21 20.40
C MET A 682 0.04 -3.09 20.61
N SER A 683 -0.43 -1.93 21.07
CA SER A 683 -1.85 -1.63 21.31
C SER A 683 -2.74 -1.89 20.09
N GLN A 684 -2.22 -1.79 18.86
CA GLN A 684 -2.95 -2.22 17.65
C GLN A 684 -3.27 -3.73 17.57
N ARG A 685 -2.67 -4.56 18.42
CA ARG A 685 -2.82 -6.02 18.39
C ARG A 685 -3.88 -6.55 19.34
N TYR A 686 -4.45 -5.72 20.23
CA TYR A 686 -5.49 -6.13 21.18
C TYR A 686 -6.48 -5.01 21.50
N ASP A 687 -7.68 -5.36 21.95
CA ASP A 687 -8.61 -4.38 22.52
C ASP A 687 -8.14 -3.95 23.91
N ALA A 688 -7.86 -2.66 24.07
CA ALA A 688 -7.32 -2.07 25.30
C ALA A 688 -8.36 -1.31 26.13
N SER A 689 -9.63 -1.27 25.70
CA SER A 689 -10.70 -0.43 26.28
C SER A 689 -10.91 -0.63 27.78
N ASP A 690 -10.81 -1.88 28.25
CA ASP A 690 -11.02 -2.27 29.64
C ASP A 690 -9.73 -2.69 30.38
N LEU A 691 -8.56 -2.35 29.83
CA LEU A 691 -7.27 -2.75 30.41
C LEU A 691 -6.59 -1.65 31.23
N THR A 692 -6.02 -2.05 32.37
CA THR A 692 -5.07 -1.21 33.10
C THR A 692 -3.75 -1.08 32.33
N ASP A 693 -2.98 -0.01 32.55
CA ASP A 693 -1.69 0.18 31.87
C ASP A 693 -0.72 -0.97 32.15
N TRP A 694 -0.74 -1.52 33.36
CA TRP A 694 0.05 -2.72 33.69
C TRP A 694 -0.36 -3.94 32.85
N GLN A 695 -1.66 -4.12 32.55
CA GLN A 695 -2.12 -5.20 31.68
C GLN A 695 -1.72 -4.97 30.22
N LYS A 696 -1.71 -3.72 29.76
CA LYS A 696 -1.19 -3.34 28.44
C LYS A 696 0.31 -3.67 28.33
N ASP A 697 1.09 -3.31 29.33
CA ASP A 697 2.52 -3.64 29.41
C ASP A 697 2.75 -5.16 29.37
N VAL A 698 1.94 -5.93 30.10
CA VAL A 698 1.98 -7.39 30.08
C VAL A 698 1.70 -7.93 28.67
N LEU A 699 0.63 -7.48 28.01
CA LEU A 699 0.29 -7.95 26.68
C LEU A 699 1.35 -7.54 25.66
N ASN A 700 1.77 -6.27 25.66
CA ASN A 700 2.84 -5.77 24.82
C ASN A 700 4.09 -6.65 24.97
N TYR A 701 4.50 -6.95 26.21
CA TYR A 701 5.66 -7.80 26.46
C TYR A 701 5.48 -9.23 25.92
N GLN A 702 4.34 -9.87 26.18
CA GLN A 702 4.11 -11.25 25.75
C GLN A 702 3.87 -11.39 24.23
N ILE A 703 3.35 -10.34 23.58
CA ILE A 703 3.21 -10.26 22.12
C ILE A 703 4.61 -10.12 21.50
N ASN A 704 5.40 -9.14 21.96
CA ASN A 704 6.77 -8.95 21.48
C ASN A 704 7.65 -10.20 21.71
N GLY A 705 7.45 -10.90 22.83
CA GLY A 705 8.13 -12.14 23.15
C GLY A 705 7.61 -13.38 22.43
N GLY A 706 6.58 -13.26 21.58
CA GLY A 706 6.01 -14.37 20.80
C GLY A 706 5.18 -15.38 21.61
N VAL A 707 4.94 -15.15 22.91
CA VAL A 707 4.20 -16.08 23.78
C VAL A 707 2.71 -16.15 23.42
N LEU A 708 2.13 -15.04 22.99
CA LEU A 708 0.72 -14.95 22.58
C LEU A 708 0.50 -15.07 21.06
N ARG A 709 1.47 -15.65 20.34
CA ARG A 709 1.53 -15.74 18.87
C ARG A 709 0.20 -16.10 18.20
N TYR A 710 -0.38 -17.23 18.60
CA TYR A 710 -1.62 -17.74 18.01
C TYR A 710 -2.79 -16.75 18.04
N PHE A 711 -2.88 -15.93 19.08
CA PHE A 711 -4.01 -15.04 19.32
C PHE A 711 -3.95 -13.76 18.49
N TYR A 712 -2.76 -13.31 18.07
CA TYR A 712 -2.63 -12.11 17.23
C TYR A 712 -2.43 -12.43 15.74
N GLU A 713 -2.01 -13.64 15.38
CA GLU A 713 -1.89 -14.07 13.97
C GLU A 713 -3.27 -14.36 13.34
N THR A 714 -4.27 -14.66 14.16
CA THR A 714 -5.59 -15.08 13.70
C THR A 714 -6.67 -13.99 13.76
N LYS A 715 -6.42 -12.83 14.40
CA LYS A 715 -7.29 -11.63 14.55
C LYS A 715 -6.67 -10.60 15.53
N VAL A 716 -7.41 -9.52 15.86
CA VAL A 716 -7.17 -8.70 17.07
C VAL A 716 -7.33 -9.58 18.31
N LEU A 717 -6.33 -9.59 19.20
CA LEU A 717 -6.32 -10.38 20.43
C LEU A 717 -7.34 -9.82 21.43
N GLU A 718 -8.27 -10.68 21.87
CA GLU A 718 -9.26 -10.36 22.91
C GLU A 718 -8.71 -10.75 24.31
N PRO A 719 -8.31 -9.79 25.17
CA PRO A 719 -7.65 -10.12 26.43
C PRO A 719 -8.54 -10.89 27.41
N SER A 720 -9.85 -10.63 27.38
CA SER A 720 -10.87 -11.25 28.24
C SER A 720 -11.27 -12.66 27.78
N LYS A 721 -10.86 -13.08 26.58
CA LYS A 721 -11.20 -14.39 26.03
C LYS A 721 -10.72 -15.52 26.93
N LEU A 722 -11.61 -16.47 27.20
CA LEU A 722 -11.29 -17.68 27.96
C LEU A 722 -10.56 -18.70 27.09
N LEU A 723 -9.44 -19.23 27.61
CA LEU A 723 -8.55 -20.16 26.91
C LEU A 723 -9.17 -21.57 26.77
N THR A 724 -8.91 -22.21 25.65
CA THR A 724 -9.09 -23.65 25.47
C THR A 724 -7.82 -24.42 25.88
N ARG A 725 -7.91 -25.76 26.00
CA ARG A 725 -6.74 -26.61 26.31
C ARG A 725 -5.66 -26.55 25.22
N GLY A 726 -6.04 -26.55 23.95
CA GLY A 726 -5.13 -26.46 22.82
C GLY A 726 -4.41 -25.11 22.78
N GLU A 727 -5.14 -24.03 23.03
CA GLU A 727 -4.58 -22.69 23.15
C GLU A 727 -3.62 -22.53 24.33
N ALA A 728 -3.97 -23.08 25.50
CA ALA A 728 -3.09 -23.07 26.67
C ALA A 728 -1.82 -23.90 26.44
N ALA A 729 -1.94 -25.07 25.80
CA ALA A 729 -0.79 -25.88 25.43
C ALA A 729 0.12 -25.12 24.44
N SER A 730 -0.47 -24.45 23.45
CA SER A 730 0.25 -23.58 22.54
C SER A 730 1.04 -22.48 23.29
N ILE A 731 0.41 -21.71 24.17
CA ILE A 731 1.12 -20.70 25.00
C ILE A 731 2.29 -21.35 25.79
N ILE A 732 2.03 -22.48 26.45
CA ILE A 732 3.02 -23.17 27.28
C ILE A 732 4.19 -23.71 26.44
N PHE A 733 3.95 -24.14 25.21
CA PHE A 733 5.01 -24.58 24.30
C PHE A 733 6.03 -23.46 24.03
N ARG A 734 5.57 -22.20 23.87
CA ARG A 734 6.48 -21.06 23.67
C ARG A 734 7.28 -20.75 24.94
N VAL A 735 6.65 -20.90 26.11
CA VAL A 735 7.34 -20.78 27.41
C VAL A 735 8.40 -21.87 27.55
N PHE A 736 8.07 -23.11 27.18
CA PHE A 736 8.98 -24.26 27.22
C PHE A 736 10.19 -24.06 26.30
N ASN A 737 10.00 -23.57 25.07
CA ASN A 737 11.11 -23.28 24.16
C ASN A 737 11.95 -22.06 24.59
N ASN A 738 11.44 -21.22 25.50
CA ASN A 738 12.13 -20.09 26.07
C ASN A 738 12.46 -20.31 27.56
N ILE A 739 12.63 -21.55 28.00
CA ILE A 739 12.67 -21.89 29.43
C ILE A 739 13.78 -21.16 30.20
N GLU A 740 14.88 -20.79 29.53
CA GLU A 740 15.98 -20.05 30.16
C GLU A 740 15.56 -18.69 30.74
N LYS A 741 14.46 -18.10 30.26
CA LYS A 741 13.89 -16.84 30.77
C LYS A 741 13.15 -17.00 32.11
N TYR A 742 12.76 -18.23 32.47
CA TYR A 742 11.86 -18.55 33.59
C TYR A 742 12.56 -19.40 34.68
#